data_AF-A0A818BEI0-F1
#
_entry.id   AF-A0A818BEI0-F1
#
_cell.length_a   1.000
_cell.length_b   1.000
_cell.length_c   1.000
_cell.angle_alpha   90.00
_cell.angle_beta   90.00
_cell.angle_gamma   90.00
#
_symmetry.space_group_name_H-M   'P 1'
#
loop_
_entity.id
_entity.type
_entity.pdbx_description
1 polymer ?
#
loop_
_entity_poly.entity_id
_entity_poly.type
_entity_poly.pdbx_seq_one_letter_code
_entity_poly.pdbx_strand_id
1 'polypeptide(L)'
;MPIRRNRSKLMSPTTLTLLASQTLNCSLPTIHNSLMVSYNSNNLTLPTEATTPITLQLKTIASGSTFNLTYIQVIGLAKTNYDIFAKHKNDICRKFEHVLIQLFNSLKRSLSLIENLTQILHHFDYSPEVHANGYRTLILSHGHACLRTLEILKQVKAKHIARLHRRIHSLKLLQELKSWTKTLKVMEHMLSLAVGLVDCSDKHSLFTDFSQIPSNIELDYYKMVAYDSKHLFGRTCGFQFNRSMEILLTIILASFAAYYDTYNRSKTAAAASLATSSKYILFPEQRARKCAEILRNCDYLFCQSFWNLLEHDSIKKGSRYIAPNVTVSKYFQIGPEPIEINSIIVPPPTGPSSMQSKQLVNIKLLSHEIREGMDKLSLQRADLEGSPKIVLPMSDQLLMHVHGGGFIATSSATHEVYLKPWALGLEIPIVSVDYSLAPEYPFPRAIEECFYAYAWILQNASKLGWTGKTILFAGDSAGGNLITVVTIKAIEAGLRKPDAIVCFYTPFLLRYSMSPSRLMAVMDPLLNTNFLWRCVAAYAGIQCDGESHNDELSSARVSTDNRFDEIQASNSKRLSPNQQVLDNKNKPPNKESSTIDLHHDRLTQIVGPRQLCILRKLSESKLLDHPHMSPLCVSDEILRQFPTTYLIVIG
;
A
#
# COMPACT_ATOMS: atom_id res chain seq x y z
N MET A 1 -20.31 27.63 -48.73
CA MET A 1 -21.05 27.38 -47.47
C MET A 1 -20.77 25.96 -47.00
N PRO A 2 -19.99 25.75 -45.93
CA PRO A 2 -19.72 24.42 -45.39
C PRO A 2 -20.65 24.06 -44.23
N ILE A 3 -21.00 22.78 -44.19
CA ILE A 3 -21.90 22.11 -43.26
C ILE A 3 -21.19 21.90 -41.90
N ARG A 4 -21.84 22.33 -40.81
CA ARG A 4 -21.38 22.26 -39.42
C ARG A 4 -21.15 20.81 -38.95
N ARG A 5 -19.93 20.51 -38.47
CA ARG A 5 -19.61 19.33 -37.65
C ARG A 5 -20.03 19.58 -36.19
N ASN A 6 -20.93 18.75 -35.66
CA ASN A 6 -21.23 18.68 -34.22
C ASN A 6 -20.00 18.18 -33.46
N ARG A 7 -19.42 19.04 -32.60
CA ARG A 7 -18.44 18.65 -31.58
C ARG A 7 -19.19 17.91 -30.45
N SER A 8 -18.85 16.65 -30.23
CA SER A 8 -19.16 15.94 -28.98
C SER A 8 -18.52 16.69 -27.81
N LYS A 9 -19.33 17.15 -26.86
CA LYS A 9 -18.89 17.77 -25.61
C LYS A 9 -17.95 16.82 -24.86
N LEU A 10 -16.65 17.14 -24.80
CA LEU A 10 -15.76 16.58 -23.80
C LEU A 10 -16.24 17.04 -22.41
N MET A 11 -16.37 16.11 -21.47
CA MET A 11 -16.63 16.43 -20.06
C MET A 11 -15.48 17.27 -19.50
N SER A 12 -15.81 18.30 -18.72
CA SER A 12 -14.81 19.18 -18.10
C SER A 12 -14.05 18.45 -16.97
N PRO A 13 -12.80 18.84 -16.68
CA PRO A 13 -11.96 18.28 -15.61
C PRO A 13 -12.63 18.27 -14.23
N THR A 14 -13.63 19.13 -14.00
CA THR A 14 -14.42 19.23 -12.76
C THR A 14 -15.27 17.99 -12.46
N THR A 15 -15.62 17.19 -13.48
CA THR A 15 -16.51 16.02 -13.31
C THR A 15 -15.78 14.81 -12.72
N LEU A 16 -14.46 14.72 -12.90
CA LEU A 16 -13.62 13.63 -12.35
C LEU A 16 -13.28 13.86 -10.86
N THR A 17 -13.14 15.12 -10.43
CA THR A 17 -12.92 15.47 -9.02
C THR A 17 -14.17 15.23 -8.16
N LEU A 18 -15.37 15.37 -8.75
CA LEU A 18 -16.65 15.16 -8.05
C LEU A 18 -16.95 13.67 -7.78
N LEU A 19 -16.50 12.76 -8.64
CA LEU A 19 -16.64 11.31 -8.44
C LEU A 19 -15.75 10.77 -7.32
N ALA A 20 -14.62 11.43 -7.06
CA ALA A 20 -13.74 11.13 -5.94
C ALA A 20 -14.25 11.67 -4.60
N SER A 21 -15.06 12.74 -4.59
CA SER A 21 -15.66 13.28 -3.35
C SER A 21 -16.98 12.61 -2.97
N GLN A 22 -17.80 12.18 -3.95
CA GLN A 22 -19.09 11.54 -3.67
C GLN A 22 -18.99 10.11 -3.11
N THR A 23 -17.85 9.45 -3.24
CA THR A 23 -17.62 8.09 -2.70
C THR A 23 -17.21 8.08 -1.22
N LEU A 24 -16.85 9.23 -0.64
CA LEU A 24 -16.51 9.36 0.79
C LEU A 24 -17.72 9.69 1.68
N ASN A 25 -18.89 9.97 1.11
CA ASN A 25 -20.14 10.27 1.84
C ASN A 25 -21.15 9.11 1.76
N CYS A 26 -20.82 7.96 2.35
CA CYS A 26 -21.79 6.91 2.63
C CYS A 26 -21.87 6.70 4.15
N SER A 27 -22.62 7.57 4.82
CA SER A 27 -23.22 7.28 6.12
C SER A 27 -24.23 6.14 5.93
N LEU A 28 -23.98 4.99 6.57
CA LEU A 28 -24.93 3.89 6.65
C LEU A 28 -26.06 4.26 7.63
N PRO A 29 -27.35 4.16 7.26
CA PRO A 29 -28.41 4.12 8.24
C PRO A 29 -28.50 2.73 8.86
N THR A 30 -28.53 2.69 10.19
CA THR A 30 -28.83 1.56 11.06
C THR A 30 -30.19 0.97 10.73
N ILE A 31 -30.27 -0.33 10.40
CA ILE A 31 -31.53 -1.09 10.42
C ILE A 31 -31.31 -2.40 11.17
N HIS A 32 -31.79 -2.41 12.42
CA HIS A 32 -32.21 -3.60 13.14
C HIS A 32 -33.34 -4.29 12.34
N ASN A 33 -33.23 -5.59 12.08
CA ASN A 33 -34.31 -6.52 12.39
C ASN A 33 -33.91 -7.99 12.25
N SER A 34 -34.32 -8.70 13.29
CA SER A 34 -34.33 -10.13 13.56
C SER A 34 -35.04 -10.92 12.47
N LEU A 35 -34.54 -12.12 12.13
CA LEU A 35 -35.35 -13.22 11.61
C LEU A 35 -34.62 -14.55 11.88
N MET A 36 -35.06 -15.24 12.95
CA MET A 36 -34.84 -16.68 13.12
C MET A 36 -35.66 -17.42 12.07
N VAL A 37 -35.08 -18.41 11.39
CA VAL A 37 -35.82 -19.46 10.68
C VAL A 37 -35.14 -20.80 10.92
N SER A 38 -35.90 -21.73 11.50
CA SER A 38 -35.57 -23.13 11.77
C SER A 38 -35.38 -23.94 10.49
N TYR A 39 -34.34 -24.78 10.45
CA TYR A 39 -34.10 -25.76 9.39
C TYR A 39 -34.93 -27.03 9.62
N ASN A 40 -35.60 -27.52 8.58
CA ASN A 40 -36.13 -28.88 8.53
C ASN A 40 -35.55 -29.59 7.29
N SER A 41 -34.87 -30.70 7.52
CA SER A 41 -34.18 -31.51 6.52
C SER A 41 -35.15 -32.49 5.88
N ASN A 42 -35.41 -32.37 4.57
CA ASN A 42 -35.62 -33.45 3.61
C ASN A 42 -36.20 -32.91 2.29
N ASN A 43 -35.36 -32.88 1.25
CA ASN A 43 -35.66 -33.13 -0.18
C ASN A 43 -34.67 -32.38 -1.08
N LEU A 44 -33.80 -33.15 -1.76
CA LEU A 44 -32.95 -32.68 -2.84
C LEU A 44 -33.81 -32.45 -4.10
N THR A 45 -34.04 -31.19 -4.44
CA THR A 45 -34.38 -30.77 -5.79
C THR A 45 -33.43 -29.64 -6.21
N LEU A 46 -32.82 -29.80 -7.39
CA LEU A 46 -31.95 -28.81 -8.04
C LEU A 46 -32.60 -27.42 -8.02
N PRO A 47 -31.92 -26.34 -7.57
CA PRO A 47 -32.50 -25.02 -7.69
C PRO A 47 -32.31 -24.48 -9.10
N THR A 48 -33.46 -24.23 -9.72
CA THR A 48 -33.70 -23.24 -10.78
C THR A 48 -33.10 -21.89 -10.43
N GLU A 49 -32.68 -21.17 -11.49
CA GLU A 49 -32.04 -19.86 -11.51
C GLU A 49 -32.47 -18.91 -10.37
N ALA A 50 -31.63 -18.79 -9.35
CA ALA A 50 -31.71 -17.71 -8.36
C ALA A 50 -30.41 -16.90 -8.44
N THR A 51 -30.52 -15.69 -8.99
CA THR A 51 -29.48 -14.65 -8.95
C THR A 51 -29.30 -14.17 -7.51
N THR A 52 -28.62 -14.96 -6.69
CA THR A 52 -28.18 -14.51 -5.37
C THR A 52 -27.11 -13.44 -5.55
N PRO A 53 -27.15 -12.31 -4.82
CA PRO A 53 -26.09 -11.30 -4.87
C PRO A 53 -24.74 -11.96 -4.56
N ILE A 54 -23.70 -11.62 -5.32
CA ILE A 54 -22.33 -12.14 -5.13
C ILE A 54 -21.93 -12.06 -3.65
N THR A 55 -22.24 -10.95 -2.97
CA THR A 55 -22.02 -10.73 -1.53
C THR A 55 -22.61 -11.81 -0.63
N LEU A 56 -23.76 -12.39 -0.98
CA LEU A 56 -24.37 -13.48 -0.22
C LEU A 56 -23.63 -14.80 -0.48
N GLN A 57 -23.22 -15.07 -1.73
CA GLN A 57 -22.40 -16.23 -2.08
C GLN A 57 -21.02 -16.20 -1.41
N LEU A 58 -20.46 -14.99 -1.22
CA LEU A 58 -19.20 -14.76 -0.50
C LEU A 58 -19.28 -15.11 0.99
N LYS A 59 -20.37 -14.73 1.68
CA LYS A 59 -20.63 -15.16 3.08
C LYS A 59 -20.80 -16.68 3.17
N THR A 60 -21.37 -17.30 2.15
CA THR A 60 -21.64 -18.74 2.12
C THR A 60 -20.38 -19.59 1.85
N ILE A 61 -19.40 -19.09 1.10
CA ILE A 61 -18.11 -19.79 0.86
C ILE A 61 -17.33 -20.03 2.17
N ALA A 62 -17.45 -19.13 3.15
CA ALA A 62 -16.79 -19.27 4.46
C ALA A 62 -17.26 -20.50 5.26
N SER A 63 -18.40 -21.13 4.91
CA SER A 63 -18.95 -22.32 5.58
C SER A 63 -18.33 -23.65 5.15
N GLY A 64 -17.34 -23.65 4.25
CA GLY A 64 -16.58 -24.84 3.84
C GLY A 64 -17.30 -25.79 2.86
N SER A 65 -18.59 -26.09 3.07
CA SER A 65 -19.37 -27.03 2.24
C SER A 65 -19.63 -26.55 0.81
N THR A 66 -19.75 -25.23 0.62
CA THR A 66 -20.10 -24.59 -0.67
C THR A 66 -18.87 -24.20 -1.50
N PHE A 67 -17.69 -24.14 -0.89
CA PHE A 67 -16.42 -23.88 -1.59
C PHE A 67 -16.12 -24.98 -2.61
N ASN A 68 -16.30 -26.24 -2.21
CA ASN A 68 -16.17 -27.41 -3.07
C ASN A 68 -17.18 -27.38 -4.23
N LEU A 69 -18.42 -26.93 -3.98
CA LEU A 69 -19.44 -26.80 -5.03
C LEU A 69 -19.04 -25.80 -6.11
N THR A 70 -18.44 -24.67 -5.75
CA THR A 70 -17.98 -23.67 -6.73
C THR A 70 -16.86 -24.24 -7.61
N TYR A 71 -15.90 -24.95 -7.01
CA TYR A 71 -14.84 -25.64 -7.75
C TYR A 71 -15.39 -26.69 -8.71
N ILE A 72 -16.31 -27.53 -8.24
CA ILE A 72 -16.98 -28.55 -9.07
C ILE A 72 -17.70 -27.89 -10.25
N GLN A 73 -18.40 -26.78 -10.03
CA GLN A 73 -19.09 -26.05 -11.10
C GLN A 73 -18.12 -25.46 -12.12
N VAL A 74 -17.02 -24.83 -11.68
CA VAL A 74 -15.99 -24.28 -12.60
C VAL A 74 -15.38 -25.40 -13.42
N ILE A 75 -14.97 -26.51 -12.78
CA ILE A 75 -14.37 -27.66 -13.45
C ILE A 75 -15.35 -28.29 -14.45
N GLY A 76 -16.60 -28.54 -14.03
CA GLY A 76 -17.63 -29.13 -14.87
C GLY A 76 -17.98 -28.26 -16.08
N LEU A 77 -18.07 -26.94 -15.89
CA LEU A 77 -18.36 -26.00 -16.97
C LEU A 77 -17.16 -25.79 -17.90
N ALA A 78 -15.93 -25.81 -17.37
CA ALA A 78 -14.71 -25.79 -18.17
C ALA A 78 -14.62 -27.04 -19.07
N LYS A 79 -14.89 -28.23 -18.52
CA LYS A 79 -14.96 -29.48 -19.28
C LYS A 79 -16.05 -29.43 -20.36
N THR A 80 -17.25 -28.99 -20.01
CA THR A 80 -18.36 -28.84 -20.97
C THR A 80 -17.96 -27.93 -22.13
N ASN A 81 -17.35 -26.78 -21.85
CA ASN A 81 -16.88 -25.86 -22.89
C ASN A 81 -15.73 -26.49 -23.71
N TYR A 82 -14.83 -27.25 -23.09
CA TYR A 82 -13.75 -27.97 -23.78
C TYR A 82 -14.31 -28.96 -24.80
N ASP A 83 -15.22 -29.84 -24.38
CA ASP A 83 -15.83 -30.86 -25.25
C ASP A 83 -16.55 -30.24 -26.44
N ILE A 84 -17.13 -29.06 -26.24
CA ILE A 84 -17.76 -28.27 -27.29
C ILE A 84 -16.70 -27.73 -28.26
N PHE A 85 -15.65 -27.08 -27.78
CA PHE A 85 -14.63 -26.48 -28.66
C PHE A 85 -13.76 -27.51 -29.38
N ALA A 86 -13.47 -28.66 -28.75
CA ALA A 86 -12.71 -29.74 -29.35
C ALA A 86 -13.38 -30.30 -30.62
N LYS A 87 -14.71 -30.20 -30.74
CA LYS A 87 -15.47 -30.60 -31.93
C LYS A 87 -15.29 -29.65 -33.12
N HIS A 88 -14.81 -28.42 -32.89
CA HIS A 88 -14.73 -27.37 -33.92
C HIS A 88 -13.27 -27.03 -34.27
N LYS A 89 -12.87 -27.22 -35.54
CA LYS A 89 -11.46 -27.13 -35.99
C LYS A 89 -10.95 -25.71 -36.30
N ASN A 90 -11.60 -24.64 -35.82
CA ASN A 90 -11.13 -23.28 -36.09
C ASN A 90 -10.08 -22.79 -35.06
N ASP A 91 -9.25 -21.82 -35.47
CA ASP A 91 -8.14 -21.33 -34.63
C ASP A 91 -8.56 -20.71 -33.30
N ILE A 92 -9.78 -20.15 -33.21
CA ILE A 92 -10.29 -19.56 -31.98
C ILE A 92 -10.68 -20.68 -31.00
N CYS A 93 -11.36 -21.73 -31.48
CA CYS A 93 -11.71 -22.91 -30.70
C CYS A 93 -10.47 -23.61 -30.15
N ARG A 94 -9.41 -23.79 -30.96
CA ARG A 94 -8.11 -24.31 -30.49
C ARG A 94 -7.50 -23.46 -29.37
N LYS A 95 -7.63 -22.13 -29.46
CA LYS A 95 -7.14 -21.23 -28.40
C LYS A 95 -7.98 -21.35 -27.12
N PHE A 96 -9.30 -21.54 -27.22
CA PHE A 96 -10.13 -21.82 -26.05
C PHE A 96 -9.76 -23.15 -25.42
N GLU A 97 -9.61 -24.20 -26.23
CA GLU A 97 -9.21 -25.53 -25.79
C GLU A 97 -7.93 -25.49 -24.95
N HIS A 98 -6.88 -24.86 -25.48
CA HIS A 98 -5.60 -24.72 -24.79
C HIS A 98 -5.73 -24.02 -23.43
N VAL A 99 -6.53 -22.96 -23.36
CA VAL A 99 -6.73 -22.19 -22.11
C VAL A 99 -7.56 -22.99 -21.10
N LEU A 100 -8.57 -23.74 -21.57
CA LEU A 100 -9.40 -24.59 -20.71
C LEU A 100 -8.59 -25.75 -20.11
N ILE A 101 -7.65 -26.34 -20.87
CA ILE A 101 -6.72 -27.34 -20.34
C ILE A 101 -5.84 -26.73 -19.24
N GLN A 102 -5.28 -25.54 -19.47
CA GLN A 102 -4.46 -24.85 -18.47
C GLN A 102 -5.25 -24.54 -17.20
N LEU A 103 -6.49 -24.06 -17.36
CA LEU A 103 -7.41 -23.82 -16.25
C LEU A 103 -7.69 -25.09 -15.45
N PHE A 104 -8.00 -26.19 -16.13
CA PHE A 104 -8.30 -27.47 -15.48
C PHE A 104 -7.13 -27.97 -14.64
N ASN A 105 -5.93 -27.97 -15.22
CA ASN A 105 -4.72 -28.41 -14.53
C ASN A 105 -4.43 -27.56 -13.29
N SER A 106 -4.65 -26.25 -13.39
CA SER A 106 -4.42 -25.34 -12.27
C SER A 106 -5.42 -25.56 -11.13
N LEU A 107 -6.72 -25.64 -11.46
CA LEU A 107 -7.78 -25.88 -10.46
C LEU A 107 -7.61 -27.23 -9.76
N LYS A 108 -7.24 -28.29 -10.50
CA LYS A 108 -7.00 -29.61 -9.90
C LYS A 108 -5.89 -29.56 -8.85
N ARG A 109 -4.80 -28.85 -9.14
CA ARG A 109 -3.69 -28.69 -8.19
C ARG A 109 -4.04 -27.78 -7.03
N SER A 110 -4.72 -26.66 -7.27
CA SER A 110 -5.20 -25.78 -6.21
C SER A 110 -6.12 -26.51 -5.23
N LEU A 111 -7.03 -27.36 -5.71
CA LEU A 111 -7.94 -28.11 -4.85
C LEU A 111 -7.18 -28.98 -3.84
N SER A 112 -6.22 -29.77 -4.30
CA SER A 112 -5.39 -30.61 -3.42
C SER A 112 -4.59 -29.80 -2.39
N LEU A 113 -4.04 -28.64 -2.80
CA LEU A 113 -3.31 -27.75 -1.88
C LEU A 113 -4.23 -27.16 -0.81
N ILE A 114 -5.46 -26.78 -1.20
CA ILE A 114 -6.44 -26.22 -0.28
C ILE A 114 -6.96 -27.28 0.70
N GLU A 115 -7.21 -28.51 0.23
CA GLU A 115 -7.57 -29.64 1.09
C GLU A 115 -6.50 -29.86 2.18
N ASN A 116 -5.22 -29.81 1.82
CA ASN A 116 -4.12 -29.91 2.79
C ASN A 116 -4.12 -28.74 3.78
N LEU A 117 -4.23 -27.50 3.30
CA LEU A 117 -4.23 -26.32 4.17
C LEU A 117 -5.42 -26.32 5.14
N THR A 118 -6.63 -26.67 4.67
CA THR A 118 -7.86 -26.60 5.48
C THR A 118 -7.83 -27.51 6.72
N GLN A 119 -7.02 -28.58 6.70
CA GLN A 119 -6.83 -29.46 7.85
C GLN A 119 -6.10 -28.77 9.02
N ILE A 120 -5.29 -27.75 8.74
CA ILE A 120 -4.38 -27.14 9.71
C ILE A 120 -4.66 -25.66 10.01
N LEU A 121 -5.54 -25.00 9.25
CA LEU A 121 -5.84 -23.56 9.41
C LEU A 121 -6.31 -23.17 10.81
N HIS A 122 -7.01 -24.07 11.50
CA HIS A 122 -7.58 -23.81 12.83
C HIS A 122 -6.50 -23.57 13.89
N HIS A 123 -5.27 -24.05 13.68
CA HIS A 123 -4.14 -23.77 14.58
C HIS A 123 -3.62 -22.33 14.49
N PHE A 124 -4.00 -21.59 13.45
CA PHE A 124 -3.58 -20.20 13.19
C PHE A 124 -4.72 -19.20 13.39
N ASP A 125 -5.92 -19.66 13.74
CA ASP A 125 -7.06 -18.79 13.95
C ASP A 125 -6.89 -17.93 15.20
N TYR A 126 -7.35 -16.69 15.11
CA TYR A 126 -7.23 -15.72 16.20
C TYR A 126 -7.83 -16.23 17.52
N SER A 127 -8.99 -16.89 17.45
CA SER A 127 -9.60 -17.61 18.56
C SER A 127 -10.49 -18.75 18.04
N PRO A 128 -10.94 -19.68 18.91
CA PRO A 128 -11.89 -20.72 18.53
C PRO A 128 -13.23 -20.18 17.97
N GLU A 129 -13.62 -18.96 18.32
CA GLU A 129 -14.82 -18.30 17.82
C GLU A 129 -14.54 -17.45 16.56
N VAL A 130 -13.30 -16.97 16.42
CA VAL A 130 -12.86 -16.07 15.35
C VAL A 130 -11.92 -16.81 14.42
N HIS A 131 -12.52 -17.53 13.47
CA HIS A 131 -11.82 -18.28 12.41
C HIS A 131 -11.21 -17.34 11.34
N ALA A 132 -10.25 -16.51 11.73
CA ALA A 132 -9.62 -15.53 10.88
C ALA A 132 -8.09 -15.65 10.95
N ASN A 133 -7.48 -15.86 9.78
CA ASN A 133 -6.02 -15.83 9.59
C ASN A 133 -5.66 -15.59 8.12
N GLY A 134 -4.39 -15.30 7.85
CA GLY A 134 -3.93 -14.95 6.50
C GLY A 134 -4.01 -16.09 5.47
N TYR A 135 -3.89 -17.35 5.88
CA TYR A 135 -4.07 -18.51 4.99
C TYR A 135 -5.54 -18.66 4.56
N ARG A 136 -6.49 -18.43 5.48
CA ARG A 136 -7.92 -18.38 5.15
C ARG A 136 -8.20 -17.29 4.10
N THR A 137 -7.62 -16.10 4.25
CA THR A 137 -7.74 -15.01 3.26
C THR A 137 -7.23 -15.41 1.88
N LEU A 138 -6.11 -16.14 1.80
CA LEU A 138 -5.58 -16.65 0.53
C LEU A 138 -6.57 -17.62 -0.15
N ILE A 139 -7.16 -18.55 0.60
CA ILE A 139 -8.16 -19.50 0.09
C ILE A 139 -9.44 -18.77 -0.35
N LEU A 140 -9.93 -17.83 0.45
CA LEU A 140 -11.12 -17.03 0.13
C LEU A 140 -10.90 -16.21 -1.16
N SER A 141 -9.74 -15.55 -1.27
CA SER A 141 -9.37 -14.83 -2.49
C SER A 141 -9.32 -15.78 -3.69
N HIS A 142 -8.79 -16.99 -3.52
CA HIS A 142 -8.80 -17.98 -4.61
C HIS A 142 -10.23 -18.35 -5.00
N GLY A 143 -11.13 -18.51 -4.02
CA GLY A 143 -12.56 -18.70 -4.25
C GLY A 143 -13.19 -17.56 -5.07
N HIS A 144 -12.86 -16.30 -4.77
CA HIS A 144 -13.33 -15.15 -5.54
C HIS A 144 -12.87 -15.22 -7.01
N ALA A 145 -11.62 -15.62 -7.26
CA ALA A 145 -11.13 -15.80 -8.62
C ALA A 145 -11.86 -16.94 -9.36
N CYS A 146 -12.19 -18.03 -8.66
CA CYS A 146 -13.00 -19.12 -9.21
C CYS A 146 -14.42 -18.64 -9.59
N LEU A 147 -15.08 -17.85 -8.75
CA LEU A 147 -16.41 -17.29 -9.04
C LEU A 147 -16.41 -16.41 -10.30
N ARG A 148 -15.44 -15.49 -10.41
CA ARG A 148 -15.32 -14.62 -11.60
C ARG A 148 -15.01 -15.45 -12.86
N THR A 149 -14.24 -16.52 -12.72
CA THR A 149 -13.99 -17.47 -13.81
C THR A 149 -15.25 -18.24 -14.21
N LEU A 150 -16.09 -18.65 -13.24
CA LEU A 150 -17.36 -19.32 -13.50
C LEU A 150 -18.30 -18.45 -14.34
N GLU A 151 -18.41 -17.17 -14.03
CA GLU A 151 -19.22 -16.21 -14.79
C GLU A 151 -18.77 -16.11 -16.25
N ILE A 152 -17.45 -16.07 -16.48
CA ILE A 152 -16.89 -16.05 -17.84
C ILE A 152 -17.22 -17.36 -18.57
N LEU A 153 -17.05 -18.50 -17.92
CA LEU A 153 -17.36 -19.81 -18.52
C LEU A 153 -18.85 -19.95 -18.86
N LYS A 154 -19.75 -19.37 -18.04
CA LYS A 154 -21.19 -19.30 -18.34
C LYS A 154 -21.45 -18.45 -19.60
N GLN A 155 -20.79 -17.30 -19.72
CA GLN A 155 -20.90 -16.47 -20.93
C GLN A 155 -20.34 -17.15 -22.17
N VAL A 156 -19.21 -17.86 -22.05
CA VAL A 156 -18.61 -18.66 -23.12
C VAL A 156 -19.59 -19.72 -23.62
N LYS A 157 -20.23 -20.46 -22.70
CA LYS A 157 -21.25 -21.48 -23.03
C LYS A 157 -22.49 -20.87 -23.68
N ALA A 158 -23.08 -19.83 -23.08
CA ALA A 158 -24.32 -19.22 -23.58
C ALA A 158 -24.16 -18.64 -24.99
N LYS A 159 -23.01 -17.99 -25.27
CA LYS A 159 -22.76 -17.33 -26.55
C LYS A 159 -22.23 -18.26 -27.63
N HIS A 160 -21.78 -19.46 -27.26
CA HIS A 160 -21.54 -20.56 -28.19
C HIS A 160 -22.82 -20.93 -28.96
N ILE A 161 -23.97 -20.98 -28.28
CA ILE A 161 -25.26 -21.38 -28.85
C ILE A 161 -25.85 -20.28 -29.76
N ALA A 162 -25.49 -19.00 -29.54
CA ALA A 162 -26.18 -17.88 -30.17
C ALA A 162 -25.47 -17.18 -31.34
N ARG A 163 -24.12 -17.03 -31.38
CA ARG A 163 -23.41 -16.24 -32.43
C ARG A 163 -21.87 -16.29 -32.29
N LEU A 164 -21.24 -17.44 -32.53
CA LEU A 164 -19.77 -17.53 -32.67
C LEU A 164 -19.21 -16.80 -33.91
N HIS A 165 -20.07 -16.26 -34.79
CA HIS A 165 -19.68 -15.57 -36.03
C HIS A 165 -19.01 -14.20 -35.84
N ARG A 166 -19.15 -13.53 -34.67
CA ARG A 166 -18.48 -12.23 -34.42
C ARG A 166 -17.13 -12.43 -33.75
N ARG A 167 -16.09 -12.63 -34.56
CA ARG A 167 -14.67 -12.81 -34.18
C ARG A 167 -14.22 -11.92 -33.02
N ILE A 168 -14.59 -10.64 -33.02
CA ILE A 168 -14.21 -9.66 -31.98
C ILE A 168 -14.70 -10.08 -30.59
N HIS A 169 -15.94 -10.57 -30.49
CA HIS A 169 -16.53 -10.92 -29.20
C HIS A 169 -15.89 -12.19 -28.61
N SER A 170 -15.68 -13.20 -29.45
CA SER A 170 -15.02 -14.45 -29.05
C SER A 170 -13.58 -14.20 -28.59
N LEU A 171 -12.85 -13.28 -29.26
CA LEU A 171 -11.51 -12.88 -28.84
C LEU A 171 -11.51 -12.15 -27.49
N LYS A 172 -12.54 -11.34 -27.19
CA LYS A 172 -12.68 -10.68 -25.89
C LYS A 172 -12.87 -11.70 -24.75
N LEU A 173 -13.82 -12.63 -24.89
CA LEU A 173 -14.06 -13.68 -23.89
C LEU A 173 -12.84 -14.59 -23.71
N LEU A 174 -12.16 -14.93 -24.81
CA LEU A 174 -10.91 -15.69 -24.76
C LEU A 174 -9.84 -14.94 -23.95
N GLN A 175 -9.71 -13.63 -24.13
CA GLN A 175 -8.74 -12.82 -23.42
C GLN A 175 -9.07 -12.68 -21.92
N GLU A 176 -10.36 -12.56 -21.58
CA GLU A 176 -10.84 -12.59 -20.19
C GLU A 176 -10.50 -13.94 -19.54
N LEU A 177 -10.89 -15.05 -20.18
CA LEU A 177 -10.60 -16.40 -19.68
C LEU A 177 -9.09 -16.64 -19.51
N LYS A 178 -8.26 -16.18 -20.45
CA LYS A 178 -6.80 -16.23 -20.35
C LYS A 178 -6.27 -15.47 -19.14
N SER A 179 -6.82 -14.28 -18.87
CA SER A 179 -6.36 -13.45 -17.76
C SER A 179 -6.67 -14.10 -16.41
N TRP A 180 -7.88 -14.65 -16.27
CA TRP A 180 -8.28 -15.36 -15.04
C TRP A 180 -7.58 -16.70 -14.86
N THR A 181 -7.35 -17.45 -15.94
CA THR A 181 -6.55 -18.69 -15.89
C THR A 181 -5.14 -18.40 -15.39
N LYS A 182 -4.53 -17.31 -15.85
CA LYS A 182 -3.21 -16.88 -15.36
C LYS A 182 -3.26 -16.43 -13.90
N THR A 183 -4.28 -15.66 -13.50
CA THR A 183 -4.46 -15.28 -12.09
C THR A 183 -4.57 -16.50 -11.19
N LEU A 184 -5.43 -17.47 -11.53
CA LEU A 184 -5.56 -18.73 -10.79
C LEU A 184 -4.24 -19.49 -10.72
N LYS A 185 -3.45 -19.49 -11.81
CA LYS A 185 -2.12 -20.11 -11.80
C LYS A 185 -1.13 -19.42 -10.83
N VAL A 186 -1.16 -18.10 -10.75
CA VAL A 186 -0.35 -17.37 -9.74
C VAL A 186 -0.82 -17.72 -8.32
N MET A 187 -2.13 -17.80 -8.11
CA MET A 187 -2.69 -18.16 -6.80
C MET A 187 -2.41 -19.62 -6.43
N GLU A 188 -2.36 -20.54 -7.39
CA GLU A 188 -1.88 -21.91 -7.20
C GLU A 188 -0.42 -21.93 -6.70
N HIS A 189 0.45 -21.08 -7.27
CA HIS A 189 1.83 -20.94 -6.78
C HIS A 189 1.86 -20.38 -5.35
N MET A 190 1.01 -19.39 -5.03
CA MET A 190 0.87 -18.87 -3.66
C MET A 190 0.39 -19.94 -2.68
N LEU A 191 -0.57 -20.79 -3.07
CA LEU A 191 -1.03 -21.91 -2.25
C LEU A 191 0.08 -22.93 -2.02
N SER A 192 0.88 -23.22 -3.05
CA SER A 192 2.02 -24.12 -2.94
C SER A 192 3.08 -23.58 -1.98
N LEU A 193 3.38 -22.27 -2.06
CA LEU A 193 4.28 -21.59 -1.12
C LEU A 193 3.69 -21.59 0.29
N ALA A 194 2.38 -21.36 0.42
CA ALA A 194 1.70 -21.36 1.72
C ALA A 194 1.80 -22.72 2.42
N VAL A 195 1.60 -23.84 1.71
CA VAL A 195 1.83 -25.19 2.25
C VAL A 195 3.27 -25.33 2.74
N GLY A 196 4.25 -24.95 1.90
CA GLY A 196 5.66 -25.01 2.28
C GLY A 196 6.01 -24.14 3.48
N LEU A 197 5.37 -22.97 3.64
CA LEU A 197 5.55 -22.12 4.81
C LEU A 197 5.02 -22.78 6.09
N VAL A 198 3.86 -23.44 6.02
CA VAL A 198 3.33 -24.15 7.20
C VAL A 198 4.25 -25.29 7.62
N ASP A 199 4.80 -26.02 6.65
CA ASP A 199 5.75 -27.11 6.92
C ASP A 199 7.07 -26.63 7.55
N CYS A 200 7.47 -25.39 7.28
CA CYS A 200 8.70 -24.78 7.81
C CYS A 200 8.48 -23.93 9.06
N SER A 201 7.26 -23.50 9.35
CA SER A 201 6.93 -22.69 10.53
C SER A 201 6.82 -23.52 11.79
N ASP A 202 7.14 -22.92 12.93
CA ASP A 202 6.66 -23.42 14.22
C ASP A 202 5.12 -23.52 14.17
N LYS A 203 4.54 -24.61 14.69
CA LYS A 203 3.12 -25.01 14.51
C LYS A 203 2.06 -23.96 14.91
N HIS A 204 2.46 -22.81 15.43
CA HIS A 204 1.59 -21.73 15.89
C HIS A 204 2.00 -20.34 15.40
N SER A 205 3.04 -20.21 14.57
CA SER A 205 3.51 -18.92 14.06
C SER A 205 3.03 -18.67 12.63
N LEU A 206 2.41 -17.50 12.41
CA LEU A 206 2.10 -16.99 11.06
C LEU A 206 3.32 -16.42 10.33
N PHE A 207 4.46 -16.30 11.03
CA PHE A 207 5.68 -15.69 10.53
C PHE A 207 6.82 -16.71 10.55
N THR A 208 7.49 -16.86 9.42
CA THR A 208 8.66 -17.73 9.26
C THR A 208 9.86 -16.89 8.86
N ASP A 209 10.94 -16.96 9.63
CA ASP A 209 12.17 -16.23 9.31
C ASP A 209 12.79 -16.77 8.03
N PHE A 210 13.28 -15.90 7.14
CA PHE A 210 13.87 -16.33 5.86
C PHE A 210 15.06 -17.27 6.04
N SER A 211 15.81 -17.16 7.14
CA SER A 211 16.93 -18.05 7.47
C SER A 211 16.49 -19.51 7.72
N GLN A 212 15.22 -19.72 8.08
CA GLN A 212 14.63 -21.04 8.30
C GLN A 212 13.98 -21.61 7.03
N ILE A 213 13.86 -20.79 5.97
CA ILE A 213 13.17 -21.18 4.74
C ILE A 213 14.16 -21.89 3.79
N PRO A 214 13.84 -23.10 3.31
CA PRO A 214 14.61 -23.77 2.28
C PRO A 214 14.82 -22.90 1.03
N SER A 215 16.03 -22.90 0.46
CA SER A 215 16.40 -22.02 -0.66
C SER A 215 15.50 -22.18 -1.91
N ASN A 216 14.90 -23.36 -2.11
CA ASN A 216 13.93 -23.58 -3.19
C ASN A 216 12.63 -22.79 -2.99
N ILE A 217 12.12 -22.71 -1.76
CA ILE A 217 10.90 -21.95 -1.43
C ILE A 217 11.18 -20.46 -1.57
N GLU A 218 12.33 -20.00 -1.08
CA GLU A 218 12.78 -18.62 -1.24
C GLU A 218 12.87 -18.23 -2.73
N LEU A 219 13.52 -19.06 -3.53
CA LEU A 219 13.66 -18.84 -4.97
C LEU A 219 12.29 -18.78 -5.68
N ASP A 220 11.36 -19.65 -5.30
CA ASP A 220 10.01 -19.66 -5.88
C ASP A 220 9.19 -18.43 -5.47
N TYR A 221 9.36 -17.94 -4.24
CA TYR A 221 8.79 -16.65 -3.82
C TYR A 221 9.30 -15.50 -4.69
N TYR A 222 10.61 -15.40 -4.92
CA TYR A 222 11.17 -14.35 -5.75
C TYR A 222 10.73 -14.43 -7.22
N LYS A 223 10.63 -15.63 -7.78
CA LYS A 223 10.07 -15.81 -9.14
C LYS A 223 8.63 -15.29 -9.21
N MET A 224 7.83 -15.59 -8.20
CA MET A 224 6.45 -15.12 -8.13
C MET A 224 6.36 -13.60 -8.08
N VAL A 225 7.16 -12.96 -7.22
CA VAL A 225 7.25 -11.50 -7.07
C VAL A 225 7.69 -10.85 -8.39
N ALA A 226 8.71 -11.39 -9.05
CA ALA A 226 9.35 -10.74 -10.20
C ALA A 226 8.66 -10.98 -11.56
N TYR A 227 8.00 -12.13 -11.78
CA TYR A 227 7.50 -12.50 -13.12
C TYR A 227 6.04 -12.89 -13.17
N ASP A 228 5.59 -13.76 -12.27
CA ASP A 228 4.29 -14.40 -12.39
C ASP A 228 3.14 -13.42 -12.11
N SER A 229 3.36 -12.53 -11.13
CA SER A 229 2.39 -11.56 -10.62
C SER A 229 1.96 -10.46 -11.59
N LYS A 230 2.73 -10.19 -12.67
CA LYS A 230 2.48 -9.05 -13.57
C LYS A 230 1.06 -8.97 -14.12
N HIS A 231 0.42 -10.12 -14.33
CA HIS A 231 -0.92 -10.20 -14.90
C HIS A 231 -2.01 -9.66 -13.96
N LEU A 232 -1.72 -9.63 -12.65
CA LEU A 232 -2.63 -9.16 -11.61
C LEU A 232 -2.91 -7.66 -11.73
N PHE A 233 -2.00 -6.87 -12.31
CA PHE A 233 -2.21 -5.43 -12.52
C PHE A 233 -3.03 -5.11 -13.80
N GLY A 234 -3.50 -6.15 -14.50
CA GLY A 234 -4.29 -6.05 -15.73
C GLY A 234 -5.80 -6.14 -15.48
N ARG A 235 -6.48 -7.03 -16.19
CA ARG A 235 -7.95 -7.21 -16.11
C ARG A 235 -8.44 -7.70 -14.75
N THR A 236 -7.56 -8.37 -14.01
CA THR A 236 -7.85 -8.97 -12.71
C THR A 236 -7.41 -8.06 -11.56
N CYS A 237 -7.07 -6.80 -11.85
CA CYS A 237 -6.63 -5.83 -10.84
C CYS A 237 -7.66 -5.63 -9.73
N GLY A 238 -7.20 -5.82 -8.48
CA GLY A 238 -7.98 -5.56 -7.28
C GLY A 238 -9.15 -6.50 -7.05
N PHE A 239 -9.21 -7.65 -7.72
CA PHE A 239 -10.35 -8.58 -7.66
C PHE A 239 -10.68 -9.10 -6.25
N GLN A 240 -9.71 -9.02 -5.34
CA GLN A 240 -9.89 -9.38 -3.93
C GLN A 240 -10.78 -8.38 -3.19
N PHE A 241 -10.93 -7.16 -3.71
CA PHE A 241 -11.74 -6.10 -3.13
C PHE A 241 -13.13 -6.01 -3.78
N ASN A 242 -13.99 -5.18 -3.19
CA ASN A 242 -15.29 -4.87 -3.79
C ASN A 242 -15.14 -4.07 -5.10
N ARG A 243 -16.22 -4.02 -5.89
CA ARG A 243 -16.21 -3.41 -7.23
C ARG A 243 -15.83 -1.92 -7.23
N SER A 244 -16.22 -1.17 -6.21
CA SER A 244 -15.89 0.26 -6.09
C SER A 244 -14.39 0.46 -5.91
N MET A 245 -13.77 -0.36 -5.06
CA MET A 245 -12.31 -0.37 -4.86
C MET A 245 -11.56 -0.85 -6.10
N GLU A 246 -12.03 -1.89 -6.80
CA GLU A 246 -11.44 -2.33 -8.07
C GLU A 246 -11.29 -1.17 -9.08
N ILE A 247 -12.33 -0.33 -9.19
CA ILE A 247 -12.35 0.81 -10.10
C ILE A 247 -11.32 1.86 -9.65
N LEU A 248 -11.34 2.24 -8.37
CA LEU A 248 -10.42 3.22 -7.81
C LEU A 248 -8.96 2.80 -7.98
N LEU A 249 -8.64 1.56 -7.60
CA LEU A 249 -7.29 0.99 -7.69
C LEU A 249 -6.81 0.90 -9.14
N THR A 250 -7.72 0.58 -10.08
CA THR A 250 -7.42 0.59 -11.51
C THR A 250 -7.05 1.98 -12.01
N ILE A 251 -7.74 3.02 -11.56
CA ILE A 251 -7.44 4.42 -11.92
C ILE A 251 -6.09 4.83 -11.35
N ILE A 252 -5.82 4.52 -10.07
CA ILE A 252 -4.54 4.84 -9.43
C ILE A 252 -3.38 4.17 -10.19
N LEU A 253 -3.48 2.87 -10.50
CA LEU A 253 -2.44 2.17 -11.25
C LEU A 253 -2.27 2.69 -12.70
N ALA A 254 -3.35 3.12 -13.34
CA ALA A 254 -3.27 3.73 -14.65
C ALA A 254 -2.53 5.08 -14.60
N SER A 255 -2.79 5.89 -13.56
CA SER A 255 -2.07 7.14 -13.29
C SER A 255 -0.61 6.88 -12.93
N PHE A 256 -0.32 5.83 -12.15
CA PHE A 256 1.03 5.40 -11.81
C PHE A 256 1.85 5.04 -13.07
N ALA A 257 1.27 4.24 -13.97
CA ALA A 257 1.89 3.88 -15.25
C ALA A 257 2.10 5.10 -16.16
N ALA A 258 1.12 6.01 -16.23
CA ALA A 258 1.22 7.24 -17.01
C ALA A 258 2.27 8.21 -16.46
N TYR A 259 2.33 8.37 -15.14
CA TYR A 259 3.29 9.24 -14.48
C TYR A 259 4.73 8.78 -14.70
N TYR A 260 4.98 7.47 -14.69
CA TYR A 260 6.30 6.94 -14.99
C TYR A 260 6.79 7.27 -16.41
N ASP A 261 5.90 7.22 -17.42
CA ASP A 261 6.25 7.61 -18.80
C ASP A 261 6.67 9.09 -18.88
N THR A 262 6.07 9.95 -18.06
CA THR A 262 6.43 11.38 -17.99
C THR A 262 7.69 11.61 -17.16
N TYR A 263 7.86 10.91 -16.03
CA TYR A 263 8.97 11.07 -15.10
C TYR A 263 10.33 10.85 -15.78
N ASN A 264 10.42 9.82 -16.63
CA ASN A 264 11.65 9.52 -17.37
C ASN A 264 11.95 10.52 -18.51
N ARG A 265 10.95 11.28 -18.96
CA ARG A 265 11.10 12.28 -20.05
C ARG A 265 11.40 13.68 -19.51
N SER A 266 10.82 14.03 -18.37
CA SER A 266 11.06 15.26 -17.62
C SER A 266 10.65 15.03 -16.17
N LYS A 267 11.58 15.24 -15.23
CA LYS A 267 11.35 15.01 -13.79
C LYS A 267 10.27 15.93 -13.18
N THR A 268 9.66 16.85 -13.96
CA THR A 268 8.77 17.92 -13.47
C THR A 268 7.33 17.91 -14.02
N ALA A 269 6.91 16.91 -14.81
CA ALA A 269 5.60 16.98 -15.50
C ALA A 269 4.44 16.22 -14.82
N ALA A 270 4.04 16.62 -13.61
CA ALA A 270 2.90 16.05 -12.88
C ALA A 270 1.56 16.16 -13.63
N ALA A 271 1.28 17.31 -14.26
CA ALA A 271 -0.02 17.62 -14.87
C ALA A 271 -0.33 16.85 -16.17
N ALA A 272 0.69 16.32 -16.88
CA ALA A 272 0.51 15.58 -18.13
C ALA A 272 0.08 14.10 -17.92
N SER A 273 0.20 13.58 -16.70
CA SER A 273 -0.07 12.17 -16.35
C SER A 273 -1.57 11.82 -16.37
N LEU A 274 -2.45 12.75 -15.96
CA LEU A 274 -3.89 12.51 -15.92
C LEU A 274 -4.50 12.34 -17.33
N ALA A 275 -4.04 13.12 -18.32
CA ALA A 275 -4.50 12.99 -19.70
C ALA A 275 -4.03 11.69 -20.38
N THR A 276 -2.83 11.21 -20.01
CA THR A 276 -2.21 10.00 -20.57
C THR A 276 -2.64 8.70 -19.85
N SER A 277 -3.26 8.80 -18.67
CA SER A 277 -3.83 7.66 -17.91
C SER A 277 -4.91 6.88 -18.69
N SER A 278 -5.64 7.55 -19.58
CA SER A 278 -6.72 6.97 -20.40
C SER A 278 -6.26 5.74 -21.22
N LYS A 279 -5.03 5.77 -21.74
CA LYS A 279 -4.38 4.63 -22.41
C LYS A 279 -4.34 3.42 -21.49
N TYR A 280 -3.87 3.59 -20.25
CA TYR A 280 -3.70 2.51 -19.29
C TYR A 280 -5.03 2.05 -18.67
N ILE A 281 -6.07 2.87 -18.70
CA ILE A 281 -7.45 2.44 -18.38
C ILE A 281 -8.01 1.54 -19.49
N LEU A 282 -7.90 1.98 -20.76
CA LEU A 282 -8.47 1.30 -21.92
C LEU A 282 -7.71 0.01 -22.30
N PHE A 283 -6.42 -0.09 -21.99
CA PHE A 283 -5.56 -1.23 -22.35
C PHE A 283 -4.95 -1.90 -21.10
N PRO A 284 -5.71 -2.77 -20.39
CA PRO A 284 -5.28 -3.40 -19.14
C PRO A 284 -3.96 -4.18 -19.24
N GLU A 285 -3.67 -4.84 -20.36
CA GLU A 285 -2.41 -5.57 -20.54
C GLU A 285 -1.22 -4.66 -20.71
N GLN A 286 -1.41 -3.47 -21.29
CA GLN A 286 -0.33 -2.48 -21.36
C GLN A 286 -0.05 -1.92 -19.97
N ARG A 287 -1.10 -1.65 -19.18
CA ARG A 287 -0.97 -1.28 -17.77
C ARG A 287 -0.24 -2.36 -16.98
N ALA A 288 -0.66 -3.62 -17.10
CA ALA A 288 -0.04 -4.76 -16.43
C ALA A 288 1.48 -4.86 -16.68
N ARG A 289 1.89 -4.77 -17.96
CA ARG A 289 3.31 -4.79 -18.35
C ARG A 289 4.05 -3.59 -17.77
N LYS A 290 3.44 -2.40 -17.84
CA LYS A 290 4.08 -1.17 -17.39
C LYS A 290 4.25 -1.14 -15.87
N CYS A 291 3.22 -1.52 -15.12
CA CYS A 291 3.31 -1.66 -13.66
C CYS A 291 4.41 -2.66 -13.27
N ALA A 292 4.49 -3.82 -13.92
CA ALA A 292 5.54 -4.79 -13.63
C ALA A 292 6.96 -4.27 -13.94
N GLU A 293 7.13 -3.53 -15.04
CA GLU A 293 8.39 -2.84 -15.38
C GLU A 293 8.78 -1.84 -14.29
N ILE A 294 7.83 -1.00 -13.84
CA ILE A 294 8.05 0.00 -12.79
C ILE A 294 8.44 -0.68 -11.48
N LEU A 295 7.65 -1.65 -11.03
CA LEU A 295 7.89 -2.38 -9.78
C LEU A 295 9.23 -3.10 -9.77
N ARG A 296 9.76 -3.51 -10.93
CA ARG A 296 11.10 -4.10 -11.05
C ARG A 296 12.21 -3.04 -11.01
N ASN A 297 12.02 -1.90 -11.67
CA ASN A 297 13.13 -1.01 -12.02
C ASN A 297 13.16 0.31 -11.24
N CYS A 298 12.04 0.81 -10.71
CA CYS A 298 12.02 2.16 -10.15
C CYS A 298 12.84 2.27 -8.86
N ASP A 299 13.34 3.46 -8.57
CA ASP A 299 14.00 3.78 -7.32
C ASP A 299 12.97 4.25 -6.27
N TYR A 300 13.46 4.52 -5.06
CA TYR A 300 12.65 5.19 -4.04
C TYR A 300 12.31 6.63 -4.44
N LEU A 301 13.13 7.30 -5.27
CA LEU A 301 12.87 8.69 -5.72
C LEU A 301 11.61 8.79 -6.58
N PHE A 302 11.41 7.86 -7.50
CA PHE A 302 10.16 7.79 -8.27
C PHE A 302 8.96 7.56 -7.34
N CYS A 303 9.11 6.64 -6.37
CA CYS A 303 8.08 6.35 -5.38
C CYS A 303 7.70 7.59 -4.58
N GLN A 304 8.70 8.28 -4.03
CA GLN A 304 8.56 9.54 -3.31
C GLN A 304 7.90 10.62 -4.19
N SER A 305 8.38 10.78 -5.43
CA SER A 305 7.85 11.76 -6.39
C SER A 305 6.39 11.49 -6.76
N PHE A 306 6.01 10.23 -6.96
CA PHE A 306 4.63 9.85 -7.26
C PHE A 306 3.70 10.10 -6.08
N TRP A 307 4.08 9.73 -4.85
CA TRP A 307 3.23 9.97 -3.68
C TRP A 307 3.17 11.44 -3.29
N ASN A 308 4.25 12.19 -3.50
CA ASN A 308 4.27 13.63 -3.34
C ASN A 308 3.51 14.39 -4.45
N LEU A 309 2.91 13.70 -5.44
CA LEU A 309 1.94 14.36 -6.34
C LEU A 309 0.80 14.99 -5.53
N LEU A 310 0.38 14.33 -4.45
CA LEU A 310 -0.66 14.83 -3.55
C LEU A 310 -0.22 16.09 -2.79
N GLU A 311 1.09 16.33 -2.68
CA GLU A 311 1.67 17.52 -2.06
C GLU A 311 1.68 18.75 -2.97
N HIS A 312 1.33 18.60 -4.25
CA HIS A 312 1.30 19.72 -5.20
C HIS A 312 0.20 20.73 -4.83
N ASP A 313 0.50 22.03 -4.92
CA ASP A 313 -0.38 23.11 -4.48
C ASP A 313 -1.78 23.05 -5.10
N SER A 314 -1.90 22.62 -6.35
CA SER A 314 -3.20 22.45 -7.01
C SER A 314 -4.06 21.38 -6.34
N ILE A 315 -3.46 20.27 -5.90
CA ILE A 315 -4.17 19.18 -5.20
C ILE A 315 -4.47 19.60 -3.76
N LYS A 316 -3.51 20.22 -3.07
CA LYS A 316 -3.73 20.83 -1.75
C LYS A 316 -4.89 21.83 -1.77
N LYS A 317 -4.92 22.75 -2.74
CA LYS A 317 -6.02 23.70 -2.95
C LYS A 317 -7.33 22.96 -3.25
N GLY A 318 -7.30 21.92 -4.08
CA GLY A 318 -8.45 21.05 -4.36
C GLY A 318 -9.05 20.41 -3.10
N SER A 319 -8.20 19.88 -2.23
CA SER A 319 -8.62 19.24 -0.97
C SER A 319 -9.36 20.20 -0.03
N ARG A 320 -9.00 21.49 -0.04
CA ARG A 320 -9.69 22.54 0.73
C ARG A 320 -11.14 22.76 0.31
N TYR A 321 -11.52 22.40 -0.91
CA TYR A 321 -12.91 22.51 -1.37
C TYR A 321 -13.77 21.30 -0.99
N ILE A 322 -13.15 20.19 -0.58
CA ILE A 322 -13.84 18.94 -0.23
C ILE A 322 -13.91 18.78 1.29
N ALA A 323 -12.82 19.11 1.99
CA ALA A 323 -12.77 19.07 3.44
C ALA A 323 -13.51 20.26 4.07
N PRO A 324 -14.17 20.09 5.23
CA PRO A 324 -14.77 21.21 5.94
C PRO A 324 -13.71 22.25 6.30
N ASN A 325 -14.11 23.51 6.41
CA ASN A 325 -13.22 24.55 6.93
C ASN A 325 -13.06 24.39 8.44
N VAL A 326 -11.86 24.69 8.91
CA VAL A 326 -11.52 24.75 10.35
C VAL A 326 -10.94 26.13 10.62
N THR A 327 -11.29 26.72 11.76
CA THR A 327 -10.83 28.06 12.15
C THR A 327 -9.33 28.06 12.44
N VAL A 328 -8.80 26.95 12.97
CA VAL A 328 -7.35 26.77 13.22
C VAL A 328 -6.81 25.67 12.30
N SER A 329 -5.86 26.02 11.45
CA SER A 329 -4.97 25.09 10.72
C SER A 329 -3.63 25.78 10.51
N LYS A 330 -2.71 25.63 11.47
CA LYS A 330 -1.43 26.37 11.48
C LYS A 330 -0.25 25.47 11.78
N TYR A 331 0.89 25.80 11.16
CA TYR A 331 2.17 25.15 11.41
C TYR A 331 2.93 25.86 12.52
N PHE A 332 3.64 25.06 13.32
CA PHE A 332 4.56 25.51 14.35
C PHE A 332 5.85 24.71 14.28
N GLN A 333 6.91 25.31 14.77
CA GLN A 333 8.21 24.68 14.90
C GLN A 333 8.58 24.59 16.36
N ILE A 334 8.90 23.38 16.81
CA ILE A 334 9.43 23.15 18.14
C ILE A 334 10.95 23.39 18.08
N GLY A 335 11.43 24.30 18.91
CA GLY A 335 12.86 24.61 19.03
C GLY A 335 13.68 23.42 19.55
N PRO A 336 15.02 23.47 19.48
CA PRO A 336 15.91 22.35 19.84
C PRO A 336 16.24 22.26 21.35
N GLU A 337 15.46 22.89 22.22
CA GLU A 337 15.74 22.94 23.65
C GLU A 337 15.27 21.68 24.38
N PRO A 338 16.09 21.05 25.24
CA PRO A 338 15.66 19.89 26.02
C PRO A 338 14.34 20.13 26.76
N ILE A 339 13.44 19.15 26.72
CA ILE A 339 12.11 19.26 27.31
C ILE A 339 12.09 18.49 28.62
N GLU A 340 11.84 19.20 29.72
CA GLU A 340 11.69 18.60 31.05
C GLU A 340 10.20 18.41 31.40
N ILE A 341 9.83 17.19 31.78
CA ILE A 341 8.49 16.80 32.25
C ILE A 341 8.66 15.93 33.49
N ASN A 342 8.18 16.40 34.64
CA ASN A 342 8.25 15.64 35.90
C ASN A 342 9.66 15.06 36.18
N SER A 343 10.71 15.88 36.00
CA SER A 343 12.12 15.50 36.15
C SER A 343 12.68 14.51 35.11
N ILE A 344 11.90 14.15 34.09
CA ILE A 344 12.36 13.40 32.92
C ILE A 344 12.80 14.41 31.85
N ILE A 345 14.05 14.30 31.41
CA ILE A 345 14.61 15.16 30.35
C ILE A 345 14.54 14.42 29.03
N VAL A 346 13.77 14.97 28.08
CA VAL A 346 13.70 14.50 26.70
C VAL A 346 14.66 15.35 25.85
N PRO A 347 15.75 14.77 25.33
CA PRO A 347 16.69 15.52 24.51
C PRO A 347 16.08 15.85 23.14
N PRO A 348 16.53 16.93 22.47
CA PRO A 348 16.16 17.19 21.09
C PRO A 348 16.61 16.05 20.16
N PRO A 349 15.95 15.87 19.01
CA PRO A 349 16.32 14.86 18.02
C PRO A 349 17.78 15.02 17.58
N THR A 350 18.50 13.90 17.51
CA THR A 350 19.90 13.89 17.08
C THR A 350 20.00 14.02 15.57
N GLY A 351 21.12 14.57 15.08
CA GLY A 351 21.39 14.71 13.65
C GLY A 351 22.89 14.61 13.37
N PRO A 352 23.30 14.30 12.14
CA PRO A 352 24.71 14.37 11.76
C PRO A 352 25.23 15.79 12.04
N SER A 353 26.46 15.89 12.55
CA SER A 353 27.05 17.13 13.11
C SER A 353 27.02 18.34 12.17
N SER A 354 26.85 18.14 10.86
CA SER A 354 26.74 19.18 9.83
C SER A 354 25.32 19.78 9.66
N MET A 355 24.30 19.29 10.38
CA MET A 355 22.89 19.72 10.21
C MET A 355 22.23 20.27 11.49
N GLN A 356 23.01 20.84 12.42
CA GLN A 356 22.51 21.44 13.67
C GLN A 356 21.37 22.46 13.46
N SER A 357 21.31 23.16 12.33
CA SER A 357 20.23 24.12 11.99
C SER A 357 18.87 23.48 11.66
N LYS A 358 18.78 22.14 11.58
CA LYS A 358 17.56 21.39 11.24
C LYS A 358 17.00 20.57 12.41
N GLN A 359 17.32 20.92 13.65
CA GLN A 359 16.75 20.27 14.86
C GLN A 359 15.31 20.70 15.17
N LEU A 360 14.70 21.53 14.31
CA LEU A 360 13.32 21.97 14.47
C LEU A 360 12.35 20.85 14.09
N VAL A 361 11.38 20.58 14.96
CA VAL A 361 10.30 19.63 14.68
C VAL A 361 9.08 20.41 14.21
N ASN A 362 8.61 20.11 13.00
CA ASN A 362 7.41 20.73 12.45
C ASN A 362 6.17 20.01 13.00
N ILE A 363 5.22 20.78 13.51
CA ILE A 363 3.91 20.29 13.90
C ILE A 363 2.83 21.17 13.28
N LYS A 364 1.63 20.63 13.17
CA LYS A 364 0.45 21.34 12.71
C LYS A 364 -0.68 21.21 13.71
N LEU A 365 -1.22 22.34 14.17
CA LEU A 365 -2.40 22.39 15.01
C LEU A 365 -3.64 22.59 14.13
N LEU A 366 -4.63 21.71 14.32
CA LEU A 366 -5.96 21.86 13.77
C LEU A 366 -7.00 21.94 14.89
N SER A 367 -7.97 22.83 14.75
CA SER A 367 -9.14 22.89 15.63
C SER A 367 -10.30 23.51 14.88
N HIS A 368 -11.50 22.93 15.01
CA HIS A 368 -12.69 23.43 14.35
C HIS A 368 -12.94 24.90 14.70
N GLU A 369 -12.85 25.23 15.99
CA GLU A 369 -12.91 26.61 16.50
C GLU A 369 -11.68 26.92 17.36
N ILE A 370 -11.42 28.21 17.59
CA ILE A 370 -10.37 28.65 18.52
C ILE A 370 -10.76 28.25 19.94
N ARG A 371 -9.80 27.68 20.67
CA ARG A 371 -9.95 27.34 22.09
C ARG A 371 -9.13 28.27 22.96
N GLU A 372 -9.57 28.47 24.20
CA GLU A 372 -8.82 29.20 25.22
C GLU A 372 -7.33 28.76 25.26
N GLY A 373 -6.42 29.74 25.24
CA GLY A 373 -4.97 29.51 25.30
C GLY A 373 -4.27 29.36 23.95
N MET A 374 -5.01 29.08 22.86
CA MET A 374 -4.44 29.02 21.50
C MET A 374 -4.01 30.40 20.96
N ASP A 375 -4.57 31.47 21.49
CA ASP A 375 -4.18 32.86 21.21
C ASP A 375 -2.71 33.16 21.54
N LYS A 376 -2.16 32.43 22.52
CA LYS A 376 -0.76 32.56 22.98
C LYS A 376 0.27 32.02 21.98
N LEU A 377 -0.15 31.30 20.94
CA LEU A 377 0.73 30.80 19.88
C LEU A 377 1.04 31.83 18.78
N SER A 378 0.94 33.13 19.10
CA SER A 378 1.15 34.22 18.12
C SER A 378 0.28 34.06 16.88
N LEU A 379 -1.00 33.72 17.05
CA LEU A 379 -1.96 33.77 15.95
C LEU A 379 -2.07 35.25 15.52
N GLN A 380 -1.47 35.63 14.38
CA GLN A 380 -1.55 37.02 13.91
C GLN A 380 -3.02 37.43 13.77
N ARG A 381 -3.39 38.61 14.28
CA ARG A 381 -4.76 39.16 14.17
C ARG A 381 -5.22 39.34 12.72
N ALA A 382 -4.29 39.46 11.76
CA ALA A 382 -4.60 39.52 10.34
C ALA A 382 -5.09 38.17 9.76
N ASP A 383 -4.76 37.05 10.41
CA ASP A 383 -5.30 35.72 10.06
C ASP A 383 -6.74 35.51 10.58
N LEU A 384 -7.26 36.48 11.34
CA LEU A 384 -8.61 36.50 11.93
C LEU A 384 -9.54 37.48 11.19
N GLU A 385 -9.24 37.84 9.93
CA GLU A 385 -10.14 38.66 9.11
C GLU A 385 -11.49 37.94 8.92
N GLY A 386 -12.47 38.37 9.72
CA GLY A 386 -13.69 37.62 10.03
C GLY A 386 -13.60 37.07 11.46
N SER A 387 -13.75 37.94 12.45
CA SER A 387 -13.62 37.67 13.89
C SER A 387 -14.17 36.29 14.29
N PRO A 388 -13.47 35.50 15.14
CA PRO A 388 -14.07 34.28 15.68
C PRO A 388 -15.28 34.69 16.51
N LYS A 389 -16.48 34.26 16.11
CA LYS A 389 -17.70 34.56 16.87
C LYS A 389 -17.73 33.83 18.22
N ILE A 390 -16.91 32.79 18.40
CA ILE A 390 -16.91 31.91 19.57
C ILE A 390 -15.47 31.48 19.88
N VAL A 391 -15.02 31.70 21.11
CA VAL A 391 -13.84 31.03 21.68
C VAL A 391 -14.37 29.92 22.57
N LEU A 392 -14.03 28.68 22.26
CA LEU A 392 -14.44 27.52 23.04
C LEU A 392 -13.54 27.35 24.27
N PRO A 393 -14.02 26.72 25.36
CA PRO A 393 -13.17 26.35 26.47
C PRO A 393 -12.07 25.38 26.03
N MET A 394 -11.02 25.25 26.83
CA MET A 394 -10.02 24.19 26.62
C MET A 394 -10.70 22.81 26.51
N SER A 395 -10.24 21.99 25.58
CA SER A 395 -10.73 20.62 25.42
C SER A 395 -10.16 19.70 26.50
N ASP A 396 -10.96 18.78 27.03
CA ASP A 396 -10.45 17.70 27.89
C ASP A 396 -9.61 16.66 27.14
N GLN A 397 -9.66 16.69 25.81
CA GLN A 397 -9.05 15.70 24.93
C GLN A 397 -8.19 16.39 23.86
N LEU A 398 -7.07 15.77 23.49
CA LEU A 398 -6.26 16.14 22.33
C LEU A 398 -5.89 14.89 21.53
N LEU A 399 -5.89 15.00 20.21
CA LEU A 399 -5.41 13.94 19.32
C LEU A 399 -4.03 14.30 18.78
N MET A 400 -3.02 13.50 19.10
CA MET A 400 -1.74 13.54 18.38
C MET A 400 -1.83 12.62 17.16
N HIS A 401 -1.54 13.17 15.99
CA HIS A 401 -1.56 12.49 14.72
C HIS A 401 -0.15 12.39 14.14
N VAL A 402 0.17 11.25 13.52
CA VAL A 402 1.39 11.07 12.71
C VAL A 402 1.00 10.46 11.37
N HIS A 403 1.43 11.09 10.28
CA HIS A 403 1.01 10.73 8.93
C HIS A 403 1.75 9.49 8.38
N GLY A 404 1.11 8.78 7.44
CA GLY A 404 1.70 7.70 6.66
C GLY A 404 2.68 8.18 5.59
N GLY A 405 2.81 7.41 4.50
CA GLY A 405 3.73 7.72 3.39
C GLY A 405 5.03 6.91 3.38
N GLY A 406 5.06 5.76 4.05
CA GLY A 406 6.15 4.79 3.98
C GLY A 406 7.49 5.34 4.48
N PHE A 407 7.47 6.29 5.43
CA PHE A 407 8.62 7.01 5.96
C PHE A 407 9.36 7.92 4.96
N ILE A 408 8.95 7.95 3.68
CA ILE A 408 9.69 8.63 2.60
C ILE A 408 8.93 9.79 1.95
N ALA A 409 7.62 9.91 2.18
CA ALA A 409 6.76 10.83 1.46
C ALA A 409 5.63 11.38 2.34
N THR A 410 4.90 12.37 1.79
CA THR A 410 3.70 13.01 2.38
C THR A 410 3.95 13.88 3.61
N SER A 411 2.88 14.46 4.16
CA SER A 411 2.88 15.37 5.30
C SER A 411 1.47 15.46 5.93
N SER A 412 1.32 16.18 7.02
CA SER A 412 0.02 16.54 7.60
C SER A 412 -0.92 17.23 6.62
N ALA A 413 -0.40 17.92 5.60
CA ALA A 413 -1.21 18.63 4.60
C ALA A 413 -2.07 17.68 3.75
N THR A 414 -1.51 16.55 3.32
CA THR A 414 -2.21 15.56 2.49
C THR A 414 -3.27 14.78 3.27
N HIS A 415 -3.15 14.76 4.59
CA HIS A 415 -4.06 14.06 5.49
C HIS A 415 -5.18 14.98 6.05
N GLU A 416 -5.17 16.28 5.72
CA GLU A 416 -6.25 17.22 6.08
C GLU A 416 -7.64 16.75 5.63
N VAL A 417 -7.71 15.93 4.58
CA VAL A 417 -8.95 15.35 4.03
C VAL A 417 -9.75 14.58 5.09
N TYR A 418 -9.09 13.94 6.06
CA TYR A 418 -9.75 13.30 7.19
C TYR A 418 -9.50 14.02 8.53
N LEU A 419 -8.39 14.76 8.69
CA LEU A 419 -8.12 15.48 9.94
C LEU A 419 -9.13 16.61 10.19
N LYS A 420 -9.55 17.34 9.15
CA LYS A 420 -10.54 18.41 9.31
C LYS A 420 -11.94 17.88 9.68
N PRO A 421 -12.48 16.84 8.99
CA PRO A 421 -13.69 16.18 9.44
C PRO A 421 -13.60 15.65 10.88
N TRP A 422 -12.45 15.11 11.31
CA TRP A 422 -12.27 14.66 12.69
C TRP A 422 -12.26 15.83 13.68
N ALA A 423 -11.54 16.92 13.39
CA ALA A 423 -11.51 18.10 14.24
C ALA A 423 -12.91 18.71 14.42
N LEU A 424 -13.72 18.72 13.35
CA LEU A 424 -15.12 19.14 13.37
C LEU A 424 -16.01 18.16 14.15
N GLY A 425 -16.00 16.87 13.80
CA GLY A 425 -16.93 15.89 14.33
C GLY A 425 -16.65 15.44 15.76
N LEU A 426 -15.38 15.48 16.19
CA LEU A 426 -14.99 15.18 17.57
C LEU A 426 -14.97 16.43 18.45
N GLU A 427 -14.91 17.62 17.85
CA GLU A 427 -14.68 18.89 18.54
C GLU A 427 -13.44 18.83 19.46
N ILE A 428 -12.33 18.28 19.01
CA ILE A 428 -11.06 18.26 19.77
C ILE A 428 -9.92 18.89 18.96
N PRO A 429 -8.93 19.54 19.61
CA PRO A 429 -7.71 19.93 18.94
C PRO A 429 -6.92 18.71 18.47
N ILE A 430 -6.34 18.82 17.29
CA ILE A 430 -5.47 17.80 16.68
C ILE A 430 -4.09 18.40 16.44
N VAL A 431 -3.04 17.72 16.90
CA VAL A 431 -1.65 18.06 16.59
C VAL A 431 -1.07 16.99 15.68
N SER A 432 -0.80 17.32 14.43
CA SER A 432 -0.14 16.43 13.48
C SER A 432 1.36 16.72 13.44
N VAL A 433 2.20 15.69 13.58
CA VAL A 433 3.67 15.83 13.48
C VAL A 433 4.12 15.62 12.04
N ASP A 434 4.89 16.56 11.51
CA ASP A 434 5.55 16.49 10.20
C ASP A 434 7.01 16.11 10.42
N TYR A 435 7.24 14.80 10.54
CA TYR A 435 8.55 14.23 10.76
C TYR A 435 9.42 14.26 9.50
N SER A 436 10.72 14.24 9.71
CA SER A 436 11.76 14.19 8.70
C SER A 436 11.72 12.85 7.96
N LEU A 437 11.75 12.92 6.63
CA LEU A 437 11.58 11.78 5.75
C LEU A 437 12.92 11.12 5.39
N ALA A 438 12.88 9.81 5.19
CA ALA A 438 13.96 9.03 4.65
C ALA A 438 14.02 9.14 3.11
N PRO A 439 15.20 8.93 2.49
CA PRO A 439 16.48 8.58 3.11
C PRO A 439 17.31 9.78 3.59
N GLU A 440 16.85 11.02 3.40
CA GLU A 440 17.58 12.20 3.86
C GLU A 440 17.78 12.19 5.38
N TYR A 441 16.80 11.67 6.11
CA TYR A 441 16.88 11.43 7.54
C TYR A 441 16.40 10.01 7.88
N PRO A 442 17.30 9.02 7.83
CA PRO A 442 16.95 7.64 8.13
C PRO A 442 16.65 7.45 9.62
N PHE A 443 16.23 6.23 9.98
CA PHE A 443 16.09 5.78 11.36
C PHE A 443 17.34 6.14 12.19
N PRO A 444 17.18 6.63 13.44
CA PRO A 444 15.93 6.74 14.21
C PRO A 444 15.21 8.11 14.11
N ARG A 445 15.59 8.98 13.16
CA ARG A 445 15.23 10.41 13.21
C ARG A 445 13.74 10.69 13.42
N ALA A 446 12.88 10.10 12.58
CA ALA A 446 11.44 10.32 12.65
C ALA A 446 10.84 9.98 14.02
N ILE A 447 11.34 8.92 14.67
CA ILE A 447 10.87 8.48 15.99
C ILE A 447 11.30 9.47 17.06
N GLU A 448 12.54 9.96 16.99
CA GLU A 448 13.05 10.97 17.92
C GLU A 448 12.21 12.25 17.83
N GLU A 449 11.90 12.70 16.61
CA GLU A 449 11.06 13.89 16.40
C GLU A 449 9.63 13.69 16.89
N CYS A 450 9.01 12.54 16.64
CA CYS A 450 7.67 12.26 17.15
C CYS A 450 7.65 12.17 18.68
N PHE A 451 8.65 11.54 19.31
CA PHE A 451 8.74 11.43 20.77
C PHE A 451 9.00 12.80 21.42
N TYR A 452 9.86 13.61 20.79
CA TYR A 452 10.14 14.98 21.22
C TYR A 452 8.90 15.88 21.08
N ALA A 453 8.16 15.77 19.97
CA ALA A 453 6.88 16.46 19.79
C ALA A 453 5.85 16.05 20.85
N TYR A 454 5.78 14.76 21.20
CA TYR A 454 4.91 14.27 22.26
C TYR A 454 5.23 14.92 23.61
N ALA A 455 6.52 14.95 23.98
CA ALA A 455 6.97 15.62 25.20
C ALA A 455 6.58 17.11 25.18
N TRP A 456 6.79 17.79 24.05
CA TRP A 456 6.41 19.19 23.91
C TRP A 456 4.91 19.43 24.08
N ILE A 457 4.07 18.55 23.52
CA ILE A 457 2.60 18.61 23.64
C ILE A 457 2.18 18.52 25.11
N LEU A 458 2.77 17.60 25.88
CA LEU A 458 2.49 17.46 27.31
C LEU A 458 2.88 18.71 28.10
N GLN A 459 4.04 19.29 27.83
CA GLN A 459 4.53 20.49 28.52
C GLN A 459 3.72 21.75 28.15
N ASN A 460 3.15 21.82 26.95
CA ASN A 460 2.53 23.02 26.40
C ASN A 460 1.00 22.92 26.27
N ALA A 461 0.34 22.18 27.17
CA ALA A 461 -1.07 21.83 27.00
C ALA A 461 -2.01 23.03 26.80
N SER A 462 -1.88 24.07 27.63
CA SER A 462 -2.71 25.28 27.51
C SER A 462 -2.52 26.00 26.17
N LYS A 463 -1.32 25.98 25.59
CA LYS A 463 -1.06 26.63 24.29
C LYS A 463 -1.78 25.93 23.14
N LEU A 464 -2.05 24.64 23.30
CA LEU A 464 -2.75 23.80 22.33
C LEU A 464 -4.26 23.75 22.59
N GLY A 465 -4.77 24.53 23.54
CA GLY A 465 -6.19 24.63 23.88
C GLY A 465 -6.79 23.34 24.44
N TRP A 466 -6.02 22.59 25.23
CA TRP A 466 -6.50 21.41 25.97
C TRP A 466 -6.03 21.42 27.43
N THR A 467 -6.78 20.72 28.28
CA THR A 467 -6.59 20.70 29.74
C THR A 467 -5.46 19.77 30.21
N GLY A 468 -4.90 18.97 29.30
CA GLY A 468 -3.95 17.91 29.65
C GLY A 468 -4.61 16.62 30.12
N LYS A 469 -5.95 16.50 30.13
CA LYS A 469 -6.64 15.38 30.78
C LYS A 469 -6.63 14.06 30.00
N THR A 470 -6.85 14.09 28.68
CA THR A 470 -6.85 12.88 27.83
C THR A 470 -6.06 13.15 26.55
N ILE A 471 -5.12 12.27 26.20
CA ILE A 471 -4.38 12.33 24.95
C ILE A 471 -4.53 11.04 24.16
N LEU A 472 -4.98 11.16 22.93
CA LEU A 472 -5.22 10.07 22.00
C LEU A 472 -4.14 10.10 20.93
N PHE A 473 -3.68 8.94 20.47
CA PHE A 473 -2.80 8.84 19.29
C PHE A 473 -3.56 8.27 18.10
N ALA A 474 -3.31 8.81 16.91
CA ALA A 474 -3.77 8.21 15.66
C ALA A 474 -2.69 8.30 14.58
N GLY A 475 -2.62 7.29 13.71
CA GLY A 475 -1.67 7.29 12.61
C GLY A 475 -1.90 6.15 11.65
N ASP A 476 -1.66 6.42 10.38
CA ASP A 476 -1.84 5.48 9.29
C ASP A 476 -0.50 4.96 8.76
N SER A 477 -0.47 3.68 8.36
CA SER A 477 0.73 3.05 7.80
C SER A 477 1.99 3.34 8.66
N ALA A 478 3.03 3.92 8.07
CA ALA A 478 4.25 4.38 8.75
C ALA A 478 3.98 5.24 10.00
N GLY A 479 3.00 6.15 9.96
CA GLY A 479 2.63 6.98 11.11
C GLY A 479 2.05 6.17 12.26
N GLY A 480 1.29 5.11 11.94
CA GLY A 480 0.84 4.13 12.93
C GLY A 480 2.00 3.36 13.60
N ASN A 481 3.06 3.09 12.85
CA ASN A 481 4.28 2.48 13.41
C ASN A 481 4.96 3.49 14.36
N LEU A 482 5.14 4.73 13.93
CA LEU A 482 5.77 5.79 14.74
C LEU A 482 5.03 6.05 16.06
N ILE A 483 3.71 6.19 16.09
CA ILE A 483 2.96 6.40 17.35
C ILE A 483 3.05 5.19 18.29
N THR A 484 3.16 3.98 17.75
CA THR A 484 3.34 2.76 18.53
C THR A 484 4.72 2.78 19.19
N VAL A 485 5.76 3.18 18.45
CA VAL A 485 7.11 3.33 19.01
C VAL A 485 7.19 4.47 20.02
N VAL A 486 6.54 5.61 19.78
CA VAL A 486 6.45 6.71 20.75
C VAL A 486 5.81 6.22 22.06
N THR A 487 4.81 5.35 21.98
CA THR A 487 4.19 4.72 23.16
C THR A 487 5.17 3.83 23.92
N ILE A 488 5.95 3.00 23.21
CA ILE A 488 7.04 2.19 23.81
C ILE A 488 8.01 3.11 24.55
N LYS A 489 8.52 4.15 23.88
CA LYS A 489 9.47 5.10 24.47
C LYS A 489 8.89 5.85 25.67
N ALA A 490 7.59 6.18 25.65
CA ALA A 490 6.93 6.82 26.78
C ALA A 490 6.89 5.91 28.01
N ILE A 491 6.56 4.62 27.81
CA ILE A 491 6.58 3.60 28.86
C ILE A 491 8.00 3.42 29.42
N GLU A 492 8.99 3.25 28.55
CA GLU A 492 10.40 3.07 28.94
C GLU A 492 10.97 4.27 29.69
N ALA A 493 10.60 5.49 29.28
CA ALA A 493 11.05 6.72 29.92
C ALA A 493 10.29 7.06 31.21
N GLY A 494 9.22 6.32 31.55
CA GLY A 494 8.34 6.66 32.66
C GLY A 494 7.50 7.93 32.42
N LEU A 495 7.37 8.38 31.18
CA LEU A 495 6.45 9.45 30.82
C LEU A 495 5.01 8.93 30.84
N ARG A 496 4.07 9.87 30.89
CA ARG A 496 2.66 9.55 30.64
C ARG A 496 2.54 8.80 29.31
N LYS A 497 1.75 7.73 29.28
CA LYS A 497 1.34 7.04 28.05
C LYS A 497 0.06 7.66 27.47
N PRO A 498 -0.21 7.52 26.17
CA PRO A 498 -1.51 7.91 25.61
C PRO A 498 -2.64 7.11 26.25
N ASP A 499 -3.84 7.70 26.30
CA ASP A 499 -5.02 7.07 26.89
C ASP A 499 -5.66 6.05 25.94
N ALA A 500 -5.49 6.23 24.62
CA ALA A 500 -5.77 5.24 23.59
C ALA A 500 -5.00 5.51 22.30
N ILE A 501 -4.85 4.47 21.46
CA ILE A 501 -4.14 4.54 20.18
C ILE A 501 -5.05 3.99 19.08
N VAL A 502 -5.09 4.65 17.93
CA VAL A 502 -5.78 4.19 16.72
C VAL A 502 -4.78 4.02 15.58
N CYS A 503 -4.58 2.77 15.18
CA CYS A 503 -3.61 2.36 14.18
C CYS A 503 -4.32 1.95 12.89
N PHE A 504 -4.11 2.69 11.79
CA PHE A 504 -4.69 2.35 10.49
C PHE A 504 -3.67 1.56 9.66
N TYR A 505 -3.99 0.29 9.34
CA TYR A 505 -3.18 -0.60 8.48
C TYR A 505 -1.67 -0.53 8.75
N THR A 506 -1.33 -0.55 10.04
CA THR A 506 0.01 -0.28 10.55
C THR A 506 0.98 -1.44 10.33
N PRO A 507 2.20 -1.19 9.82
CA PRO A 507 3.24 -2.20 9.76
C PRO A 507 3.92 -2.34 11.12
N PHE A 508 3.42 -3.24 11.96
CA PHE A 508 4.01 -3.53 13.27
C PHE A 508 5.27 -4.41 13.22
N LEU A 509 5.48 -5.12 12.10
CA LEU A 509 6.62 -5.98 11.86
C LEU A 509 7.25 -5.61 10.51
N LEU A 510 8.34 -4.85 10.58
CA LEU A 510 9.22 -4.58 9.43
C LEU A 510 10.31 -5.66 9.27
N ARG A 511 10.43 -6.55 10.26
CA ARG A 511 11.25 -7.77 10.25
C ARG A 511 11.18 -8.50 8.92
N TYR A 512 12.32 -8.92 8.40
CA TYR A 512 12.41 -9.66 7.14
C TYR A 512 12.00 -11.14 7.35
N SER A 513 10.69 -11.42 7.31
CA SER A 513 10.11 -12.77 7.43
C SER A 513 9.07 -13.06 6.35
N MET A 514 8.72 -14.32 6.09
CA MET A 514 7.57 -14.67 5.25
C MET A 514 6.31 -14.85 6.10
N SER A 515 5.16 -14.58 5.50
CA SER A 515 3.84 -14.80 6.10
C SER A 515 2.79 -14.90 4.98
N PRO A 516 1.59 -15.42 5.26
CA PRO A 516 0.51 -15.46 4.27
C PRO A 516 0.15 -14.08 3.73
N SER A 517 0.19 -13.04 4.57
CA SER A 517 -0.07 -11.66 4.14
C SER A 517 1.03 -11.14 3.20
N ARG A 518 2.29 -11.51 3.41
CA ARG A 518 3.41 -11.15 2.50
C ARG A 518 3.42 -11.92 1.19
N LEU A 519 2.82 -13.12 1.15
CA LEU A 519 2.51 -13.81 -0.11
C LEU A 519 1.44 -13.03 -0.89
N MET A 520 0.38 -12.60 -0.20
CA MET A 520 -0.72 -11.83 -0.79
C MET A 520 -0.32 -10.40 -1.17
N ALA A 521 0.67 -9.78 -0.50
CA ALA A 521 1.16 -8.45 -0.85
C ALA A 521 1.68 -8.36 -2.30
N VAL A 522 2.00 -9.49 -2.93
CA VAL A 522 2.38 -9.56 -4.36
C VAL A 522 1.23 -9.18 -5.30
N MET A 523 -0.03 -9.32 -4.86
CA MET A 523 -1.22 -8.90 -5.60
C MET A 523 -1.77 -7.54 -5.15
N ASP A 524 -1.08 -6.86 -4.23
CA ASP A 524 -1.47 -5.54 -3.77
C ASP A 524 -1.17 -4.48 -4.86
N PRO A 525 -2.18 -3.74 -5.34
CA PRO A 525 -1.99 -2.74 -6.39
C PRO A 525 -1.32 -1.45 -5.92
N LEU A 526 -1.19 -1.21 -4.60
CA LEU A 526 -0.62 0.03 -4.05
C LEU A 526 0.65 -0.22 -3.23
N LEU A 527 0.57 -1.15 -2.28
CA LEU A 527 1.62 -1.45 -1.29
C LEU A 527 2.23 -2.81 -1.56
N ASN A 528 2.64 -3.03 -2.81
CA ASN A 528 3.25 -4.30 -3.17
C ASN A 528 4.58 -4.54 -2.43
N THR A 529 5.00 -5.79 -2.35
CA THR A 529 6.23 -6.20 -1.65
C THR A 529 7.47 -5.39 -2.06
N ASN A 530 7.66 -5.09 -3.36
CA ASN A 530 8.82 -4.34 -3.82
C ASN A 530 8.81 -2.90 -3.31
N PHE A 531 7.64 -2.27 -3.29
CA PHE A 531 7.47 -0.93 -2.76
C PHE A 531 7.78 -0.89 -1.27
N LEU A 532 7.20 -1.82 -0.49
CA LEU A 532 7.46 -1.95 0.94
C LEU A 532 8.96 -2.02 1.25
N TRP A 533 9.70 -2.94 0.61
CA TRP A 533 11.12 -3.12 0.91
C TRP A 533 11.99 -1.92 0.53
N ARG A 534 11.56 -1.09 -0.43
CA ARG A 534 12.27 0.15 -0.76
C ARG A 534 12.05 1.23 0.29
N CYS A 535 10.82 1.38 0.78
CA CYS A 535 10.53 2.25 1.92
C CYS A 535 11.32 1.82 3.16
N VAL A 536 11.33 0.52 3.47
CA VAL A 536 12.08 -0.01 4.61
C VAL A 536 13.59 0.17 4.43
N ALA A 537 14.14 -0.06 3.24
CA ALA A 537 15.56 0.15 2.98
C ALA A 537 15.97 1.63 3.12
N ALA A 538 15.17 2.55 2.56
CA ALA A 538 15.40 3.99 2.71
C ALA A 538 15.34 4.40 4.19
N TYR A 539 14.32 3.93 4.92
CA TYR A 539 14.16 4.21 6.34
C TYR A 539 15.28 3.63 7.19
N ALA A 540 15.75 2.41 6.88
CA ALA A 540 16.90 1.79 7.54
C ALA A 540 18.26 2.40 7.17
N GLY A 541 18.31 3.36 6.24
CA GLY A 541 19.56 3.96 5.75
C GLY A 541 20.41 3.01 4.90
N ILE A 542 19.81 1.99 4.29
CA ILE A 542 20.50 1.01 3.46
C ILE A 542 20.65 1.56 2.04
N GLN A 543 21.89 1.84 1.63
CA GLN A 543 22.25 2.22 0.26
C GLN A 543 22.77 1.01 -0.53
N CYS A 544 22.55 0.96 -1.83
CA CYS A 544 23.10 -0.07 -2.73
C CYS A 544 24.06 0.57 -3.75
N ASP A 545 25.18 -0.11 -4.04
CA ASP A 545 26.23 0.42 -4.94
C ASP A 545 25.66 0.78 -6.32
N GLY A 546 26.00 1.98 -6.82
CA GLY A 546 25.41 2.59 -8.03
C GLY A 546 24.45 3.75 -7.75
N GLU A 547 24.17 4.05 -6.47
CA GLU A 547 23.48 5.27 -6.02
C GLU A 547 24.44 6.46 -5.93
N SER A 548 25.18 6.76 -7.01
CA SER A 548 25.91 8.03 -7.08
C SER A 548 24.89 9.17 -7.02
N HIS A 549 24.76 9.78 -5.84
CA HIS A 549 24.13 11.06 -5.66
C HIS A 549 24.79 12.04 -6.62
N ASN A 550 24.06 12.53 -7.62
CA ASN A 550 24.41 13.82 -8.20
C ASN A 550 24.10 14.86 -7.11
N ASP A 551 25.10 15.14 -6.27
CA ASP A 551 25.06 16.08 -5.14
C ASP A 551 24.72 17.53 -5.55
N GLU A 552 24.54 17.82 -6.84
CA GLU A 552 24.17 19.15 -7.33
C GLU A 552 22.71 19.54 -7.10
N LEU A 553 21.80 18.62 -6.73
CA LEU A 553 20.37 18.95 -6.59
C LEU A 553 19.86 19.12 -5.14
N SER A 554 20.64 18.70 -4.13
CA SER A 554 20.28 18.95 -2.73
C SER A 554 20.52 20.42 -2.33
N SER A 555 21.46 21.10 -2.99
CA SER A 555 21.70 22.54 -2.86
C SER A 555 20.63 23.39 -3.56
N ALA A 556 20.04 22.89 -4.65
CA ALA A 556 19.05 23.64 -5.46
C ALA A 556 17.67 23.79 -4.79
N ARG A 557 17.33 23.01 -3.75
CA ARG A 557 16.08 23.15 -2.99
C ARG A 557 16.16 24.18 -1.86
N VAL A 558 17.35 24.66 -1.53
CA VAL A 558 17.56 25.63 -0.44
C VAL A 558 17.64 27.09 -0.95
N SER A 559 17.70 27.32 -2.27
CA SER A 559 17.96 28.66 -2.83
C SER A 559 16.85 29.25 -3.71
N THR A 560 15.61 28.75 -3.68
CA THR A 560 14.51 29.36 -4.48
C THR A 560 13.80 30.53 -3.79
N ASP A 561 14.43 31.14 -2.79
CA ASP A 561 14.08 32.49 -2.33
C ASP A 561 15.30 33.38 -2.55
N ASN A 562 15.13 34.42 -3.37
CA ASN A 562 16.12 35.43 -3.78
C ASN A 562 17.09 35.03 -4.91
N ARG A 563 16.68 35.27 -6.16
CA ARG A 563 17.24 36.35 -7.01
C ARG A 563 16.73 36.27 -8.45
N PHE A 564 15.95 37.27 -8.81
CA PHE A 564 15.98 37.84 -10.15
C PHE A 564 17.31 38.57 -10.35
N ASP A 565 17.72 38.62 -11.62
CA ASP A 565 18.80 39.40 -12.24
C ASP A 565 20.15 38.70 -12.50
N GLU A 566 20.52 38.87 -13.78
CA GLU A 566 21.80 38.73 -14.46
C GLU A 566 22.07 37.48 -15.33
N ILE A 567 22.22 37.82 -16.60
CA ILE A 567 22.46 37.06 -17.82
C ILE A 567 23.97 37.07 -18.11
N GLN A 568 24.42 36.05 -18.86
CA GLN A 568 25.68 35.95 -19.61
C GLN A 568 26.98 35.68 -18.81
N ALA A 569 27.55 34.49 -19.01
CA ALA A 569 28.76 34.33 -19.84
C ALA A 569 29.28 32.89 -19.82
N SER A 570 29.98 32.56 -20.92
CA SER A 570 31.01 31.52 -21.08
C SER A 570 30.58 30.10 -21.52
N ASN A 571 30.64 29.96 -22.84
CA ASN A 571 30.96 28.73 -23.55
C ASN A 571 32.37 28.20 -23.21
N SER A 572 32.56 26.92 -23.55
CA SER A 572 33.80 26.21 -23.90
C SER A 572 34.44 25.32 -22.82
N LYS A 573 34.30 24.00 -22.99
CA LYS A 573 35.41 23.12 -23.42
C LYS A 573 34.90 21.71 -23.71
N ARG A 574 35.07 21.30 -24.96
CA ARG A 574 34.96 19.94 -25.48
C ARG A 574 36.33 19.27 -25.29
N LEU A 575 36.38 18.06 -24.73
CA LEU A 575 37.53 17.17 -24.82
C LEU A 575 37.07 15.78 -25.31
N SER A 576 37.95 15.18 -26.10
CA SER A 576 37.76 14.15 -27.12
C SER A 576 37.73 12.70 -26.62
N PRO A 577 37.14 11.76 -27.38
CA PRO A 577 37.10 10.34 -27.05
C PRO A 577 38.36 9.62 -27.57
N ASN A 578 39.24 9.19 -26.68
CA ASN A 578 40.22 8.12 -26.93
C ASN A 578 40.93 7.76 -25.62
N GLN A 579 40.30 6.90 -24.81
CA GLN A 579 40.95 6.12 -23.75
C GLN A 579 40.03 4.95 -23.35
N GLN A 580 39.68 4.14 -24.33
CA GLN A 580 39.29 2.75 -24.14
C GLN A 580 40.17 1.94 -25.11
N VAL A 581 40.55 0.73 -24.73
CA VAL A 581 41.55 -0.14 -25.39
C VAL A 581 42.96 0.04 -24.85
N LEU A 582 43.21 -0.43 -23.63
CA LEU A 582 44.42 -1.17 -23.21
C LEU A 582 44.34 -1.41 -21.70
N ASP A 583 43.54 -2.41 -21.29
CA ASP A 583 43.64 -3.06 -19.96
C ASP A 583 42.79 -4.36 -19.94
N ASN A 584 42.96 -5.19 -20.96
CA ASN A 584 42.25 -6.47 -21.06
C ASN A 584 43.17 -7.63 -21.45
N LYS A 585 44.35 -7.67 -20.82
CA LYS A 585 45.27 -8.81 -20.88
C LYS A 585 45.93 -8.99 -19.51
N ASN A 586 45.19 -9.59 -18.58
CA ASN A 586 45.69 -10.39 -17.46
C ASN A 586 44.51 -10.77 -16.54
N LYS A 587 43.74 -11.78 -16.92
CA LYS A 587 42.86 -12.52 -16.00
C LYS A 587 43.29 -14.00 -16.00
N PRO A 588 43.57 -14.59 -14.82
CA PRO A 588 43.90 -16.01 -14.71
C PRO A 588 42.64 -16.88 -14.95
N PRO A 589 42.79 -18.16 -15.30
CA PRO A 589 41.67 -19.02 -15.69
C PRO A 589 40.74 -19.35 -14.52
N ASN A 590 39.45 -19.48 -14.86
CA ASN A 590 38.32 -19.75 -13.98
C ASN A 590 38.60 -20.80 -12.88
N LYS A 591 38.43 -20.39 -11.63
CA LYS A 591 38.12 -21.31 -10.53
C LYS A 591 36.64 -21.71 -10.64
N GLU A 592 36.39 -22.99 -10.39
CA GLU A 592 35.06 -23.62 -10.32
C GLU A 592 34.09 -22.76 -9.52
N SER A 593 32.97 -22.36 -10.15
CA SER A 593 31.94 -21.57 -9.48
C SER A 593 31.31 -22.38 -8.37
N SER A 594 31.34 -21.86 -7.15
CA SER A 594 30.66 -22.46 -6.01
C SER A 594 29.14 -22.53 -6.26
N THR A 595 28.43 -23.43 -5.59
CA THR A 595 26.95 -23.49 -5.61
C THR A 595 26.29 -22.17 -5.19
N ILE A 596 27.00 -21.34 -4.40
CA ILE A 596 26.58 -20.01 -3.96
C ILE A 596 26.59 -19.02 -5.14
N ASP A 597 27.61 -19.06 -5.99
CA ASP A 597 27.73 -18.17 -7.17
C ASP A 597 26.65 -18.47 -8.21
N LEU A 598 26.36 -19.76 -8.45
CA LEU A 598 25.29 -20.19 -9.36
C LEU A 598 23.88 -19.80 -8.88
N HIS A 599 23.64 -19.84 -7.57
CA HIS A 599 22.38 -19.39 -6.98
C HIS A 599 22.24 -17.87 -7.07
N HIS A 600 23.32 -17.14 -6.81
CA HIS A 600 23.36 -15.68 -6.91
C HIS A 600 23.11 -15.18 -8.33
N ASP A 601 23.73 -15.79 -9.34
CA ASP A 601 23.53 -15.44 -10.75
C ASP A 601 22.07 -15.67 -11.19
N ARG A 602 21.46 -16.78 -10.79
CA ARG A 602 20.05 -17.08 -11.07
C ARG A 602 19.11 -16.08 -10.40
N LEU A 603 19.33 -15.76 -9.12
CA LEU A 603 18.53 -14.79 -8.40
C LEU A 603 18.66 -13.39 -9.00
N THR A 604 19.87 -12.99 -9.40
CA THR A 604 20.13 -11.69 -10.02
C THR A 604 19.38 -11.55 -11.34
N GLN A 605 19.35 -12.60 -12.16
CA GLN A 605 18.53 -12.64 -13.37
C GLN A 605 17.04 -12.50 -13.07
N ILE A 606 16.57 -13.10 -11.97
CA ILE A 606 15.14 -13.12 -11.62
C ILE A 606 14.70 -11.78 -11.01
N VAL A 607 15.30 -11.41 -9.88
CA VAL A 607 14.90 -10.28 -9.04
C VAL A 607 15.40 -8.95 -9.60
N GLY A 608 16.50 -8.98 -10.35
CA GLY A 608 17.25 -7.79 -10.75
C GLY A 608 18.29 -7.41 -9.69
N PRO A 609 19.45 -6.87 -10.12
CA PRO A 609 20.61 -6.67 -9.25
C PRO A 609 20.31 -5.72 -8.07
N ARG A 610 19.58 -4.64 -8.32
CA ARG A 610 19.24 -3.65 -7.29
C ARG A 610 18.32 -4.22 -6.22
N GLN A 611 17.22 -4.84 -6.64
CA GLN A 611 16.25 -5.39 -5.70
C GLN A 611 16.89 -6.54 -4.90
N LEU A 612 17.74 -7.36 -5.52
CA LEU A 612 18.47 -8.40 -4.80
C LEU A 612 19.46 -7.83 -3.79
N CYS A 613 20.16 -6.74 -4.12
CA CYS A 613 21.04 -6.03 -3.17
C CYS A 613 20.25 -5.54 -1.95
N ILE A 614 19.11 -4.88 -2.16
CA ILE A 614 18.24 -4.38 -1.09
C ILE A 614 17.80 -5.54 -0.18
N LEU A 615 17.25 -6.60 -0.77
CA LEU A 615 16.72 -7.74 -0.02
C LEU A 615 17.81 -8.45 0.79
N ARG A 616 19.01 -8.60 0.21
CA ARG A 616 20.16 -9.17 0.92
C ARG A 616 20.56 -8.33 2.12
N LYS A 617 20.78 -7.02 1.92
CA LYS A 617 21.16 -6.10 3.01
C LYS A 617 20.09 -6.03 4.10
N LEU A 618 18.81 -6.08 3.72
CA LEU A 618 17.70 -6.16 4.68
C LEU A 618 17.71 -7.47 5.47
N SER A 619 17.92 -8.61 4.80
CA SER A 619 17.96 -9.93 5.46
C SER A 619 19.12 -10.08 6.46
N GLU A 620 20.24 -9.40 6.21
CA GLU A 620 21.41 -9.39 7.08
C GLU A 620 21.30 -8.34 8.21
N SER A 621 20.33 -7.43 8.13
CA SER A 621 20.18 -6.31 9.05
C SER A 621 19.42 -6.67 10.33
N LYS A 622 20.14 -6.67 11.46
CA LYS A 622 19.54 -6.80 12.79
C LYS A 622 18.65 -5.61 13.18
N LEU A 623 18.75 -4.49 12.45
CA LEU A 623 17.96 -3.29 12.73
C LEU A 623 16.46 -3.55 12.57
N LEU A 624 16.06 -4.43 11.64
CA LEU A 624 14.64 -4.74 11.41
C LEU A 624 13.98 -5.48 12.58
N ASP A 625 14.79 -6.13 13.42
CA ASP A 625 14.34 -6.83 14.63
C ASP A 625 14.29 -5.91 15.85
N HIS A 626 14.80 -4.68 15.73
CA HIS A 626 14.79 -3.71 16.83
C HIS A 626 13.33 -3.29 17.17
N PRO A 627 12.93 -3.23 18.46
CA PRO A 627 11.58 -2.85 18.86
C PRO A 627 11.09 -1.50 18.32
N HIS A 628 12.01 -0.55 18.14
CA HIS A 628 11.71 0.76 17.53
C HIS A 628 11.53 0.73 16.00
N MET A 629 11.85 -0.38 15.33
CA MET A 629 11.56 -0.60 13.90
C MET A 629 10.35 -1.52 13.73
N SER A 630 10.32 -2.59 14.51
CA SER A 630 9.24 -3.58 14.58
C SER A 630 8.65 -3.60 15.99
N PRO A 631 7.64 -2.78 16.29
CA PRO A 631 7.05 -2.67 17.63
C PRO A 631 6.64 -3.97 18.29
N LEU A 632 6.22 -4.99 17.52
CA LEU A 632 5.86 -6.30 18.07
C LEU A 632 7.07 -7.16 18.51
N CYS A 633 8.31 -6.70 18.28
CA CYS A 633 9.51 -7.34 18.81
C CYS A 633 9.86 -6.86 20.24
N VAL A 634 9.09 -5.92 20.81
CA VAL A 634 9.27 -5.47 22.20
C VAL A 634 8.86 -6.55 23.20
N SER A 635 9.33 -6.47 24.45
CA SER A 635 8.99 -7.45 25.49
C SER A 635 7.50 -7.45 25.84
N ASP A 636 6.97 -8.61 26.22
CA ASP A 636 5.59 -8.76 26.71
C ASP A 636 5.29 -7.86 27.93
N GLU A 637 6.31 -7.56 28.74
CA GLU A 637 6.20 -6.63 29.88
C GLU A 637 5.84 -5.22 29.44
N ILE A 638 6.43 -4.73 28.34
CA ILE A 638 6.08 -3.43 27.77
C ILE A 638 4.72 -3.52 27.07
N LEU A 639 4.45 -4.58 26.30
CA LEU A 639 3.16 -4.75 25.61
C LEU A 639 1.97 -4.78 26.58
N ARG A 640 2.09 -5.39 27.76
CA ARG A 640 1.03 -5.41 28.79
C ARG A 640 0.71 -4.02 29.34
N GLN A 641 1.61 -3.06 29.20
CA GLN A 641 1.41 -1.69 29.66
C GLN A 641 0.76 -0.78 28.62
N PHE A 642 0.61 -1.25 27.37
CA PHE A 642 -0.03 -0.47 26.31
C PHE A 642 -1.46 -0.07 26.70
N PRO A 643 -1.88 1.13 26.28
CA PRO A 643 -3.27 1.54 26.43
C PRO A 643 -4.17 0.78 25.46
N THR A 644 -5.48 1.01 25.58
CA THR A 644 -6.46 0.51 24.63
C THR A 644 -6.05 0.88 23.20
N THR A 645 -5.84 -0.15 22.39
CA THR A 645 -5.32 -0.01 21.02
C THR A 645 -6.37 -0.50 20.03
N TYR A 646 -6.81 0.39 19.16
CA TYR A 646 -7.77 0.11 18.09
C TYR A 646 -7.03 -0.12 16.79
N LEU A 647 -7.18 -1.32 16.23
CA LEU A 647 -6.58 -1.70 14.95
C LEU A 647 -7.62 -1.56 13.85
N ILE A 648 -7.42 -0.58 12.96
CA ILE A 648 -8.27 -0.37 11.79
C ILE A 648 -7.61 -1.01 10.57
N VAL A 649 -8.15 -2.14 10.14
CA VAL A 649 -7.75 -2.84 8.92
C VAL A 649 -8.69 -2.47 7.78
N ILE A 650 -8.13 -2.12 6.62
CA ILE A 650 -8.93 -1.92 5.40
C ILE A 650 -9.27 -3.31 4.85
N GLY A 651 -10.55 -3.67 4.92
CA GLY A 651 -11.11 -4.93 4.39
C GLY A 651 -11.76 -4.78 3.03
#